data_AF-A0A4S2B338-F1
#
_entry.id   AF-A0A4S2B338-F1
#
_cell.length_a   1.000
_cell.length_b   1.000
_cell.length_c   1.000
_cell.angle_alpha   90.00
_cell.angle_beta   90.00
_cell.angle_gamma   90.00
#
_symmetry.space_group_name_H-M   'P 1'
#
loop_
_entity.id
_entity.type
_entity.pdbx_description
1 polymer ?
#
loop_
_entity_poly.entity_id
_entity_poly.type
_entity_poly.pdbx_seq_one_letter_code
_entity_poly.pdbx_strand_id
1 'polypeptide(L)'
;MKKQSIFPVLGLCAAFLVTACSDDDYAQTDFTHPAGGNQIFLSCQSQLGDNKTVWAADSKIGFFCKQTKTVNLVVGVAAPYVGQTEGMFYTQVVWGKETGEHTFYAYIPYNKDNTSAKAVAGVLSNSQLQSGTSNAHLTNTALMYATAKSAEVETAVPMTFRHALGYLDISCKTLAKYVGWKVKSIEFSTEDGIALAGDYKFDLTTSQFAIADGSSKIELRVDNAPVLAANEVFHGYMSMNPIDLSAKQCNVKVAIEKAGEDDLSLTGRIASVNILAGDINTLNLELDNLTAELLEDLSIDLSATETANCYVAGKAGQEYRFKATVMGNGAITPAVEGDDTKKGITPSPLAPASASILWQSERSLISGVKLKNDYIYFTLNGSEETALKAGNAVIAAYDGAGMIVWSWHIWVTDVDLDAKVQTYTVHADYSAYPAFQSPMMMDRNLGATDDKLWSAATDPKGSHGLFYQWGRKDPIIGPSDGEANAHATVYDKDNEVVSWDFTVTTLISREDIAKYPMKYIKGDNWLNEDAYDLWGNSTVYATGGGDGSIGSKSIYDPCPPGYRVPHPYVWSGFTSTISGGNHKTGAVTTSALGDITKQGGVTFANGGTVIYPSTGFINNGALQRVAPAGNGCVSLWSNAAAKKDFGAQFYYDTTNCNTPKGNKRTFGFGVRCMRDNTAN
;
A
#
# COMPACT_ATOMS: atom_id res chain seq x y z
N MET A 1 9.74 39.56 -64.42
CA MET A 1 9.74 38.12 -64.09
C MET A 1 10.27 37.94 -62.67
N LYS A 2 9.41 37.65 -61.70
CA LYS A 2 9.75 36.99 -60.43
C LYS A 2 8.43 36.44 -59.87
N LYS A 3 8.36 35.12 -59.70
CA LYS A 3 7.17 34.36 -59.30
C LYS A 3 6.85 34.60 -57.82
N GLN A 4 5.56 34.77 -57.56
CA GLN A 4 4.88 34.64 -56.26
C GLN A 4 4.71 33.17 -55.86
N SER A 5 4.53 32.91 -54.55
CA SER A 5 3.58 31.99 -53.87
C SER A 5 3.87 32.09 -52.35
N ILE A 6 3.14 32.83 -51.48
CA ILE A 6 1.77 32.65 -50.90
C ILE A 6 1.74 31.48 -49.87
N PHE A 7 1.88 31.74 -48.54
CA PHE A 7 0.87 31.96 -47.44
C PHE A 7 0.24 30.64 -46.89
N PRO A 8 -0.40 30.55 -45.69
CA PRO A 8 -0.62 31.51 -44.59
C PRO A 8 -0.52 30.97 -43.13
N VAL A 9 -0.76 31.90 -42.20
CA VAL A 9 -1.01 31.82 -40.76
C VAL A 9 -2.32 31.12 -40.37
N LEU A 10 -2.28 30.27 -39.33
CA LEU A 10 -3.34 30.01 -38.34
C LEU A 10 -2.65 30.08 -36.97
N GLY A 11 -3.08 30.79 -35.93
CA GLY A 11 -4.43 31.08 -35.49
C GLY A 11 -4.79 30.19 -34.30
N LEU A 12 -4.13 30.37 -33.14
CA LEU A 12 -4.53 29.71 -31.88
C LEU A 12 -5.00 30.76 -30.87
N CYS A 13 -6.29 30.72 -30.54
CA CYS A 13 -6.92 31.49 -29.48
C CYS A 13 -6.42 31.03 -28.11
N ALA A 14 -5.86 31.95 -27.34
CA ALA A 14 -5.65 31.78 -25.91
C ALA A 14 -7.00 31.97 -25.18
N ALA A 15 -7.51 30.90 -24.56
CA ALA A 15 -8.60 30.98 -23.60
C ALA A 15 -8.01 31.26 -22.21
N PHE A 16 -8.40 32.40 -21.64
CA PHE A 16 -8.13 32.78 -20.26
C PHE A 16 -8.79 31.76 -19.30
N LEU A 17 -7.99 30.97 -18.61
CA LEU A 17 -8.37 30.29 -17.37
C LEU A 17 -7.90 31.17 -16.21
N VAL A 18 -8.85 31.81 -15.54
CA VAL A 18 -8.61 32.49 -14.26
C VAL A 18 -8.52 31.39 -13.21
N THR A 19 -7.31 31.00 -12.84
CA THR A 19 -7.05 30.22 -11.62
C THR A 19 -7.27 31.15 -10.42
N ALA A 20 -8.24 30.80 -9.58
CA ALA A 20 -8.41 31.43 -8.29
C ALA A 20 -7.17 31.15 -7.44
N CYS A 21 -6.44 32.21 -7.08
CA CYS A 21 -5.35 32.15 -6.11
C CYS A 21 -5.93 31.75 -4.75
N SER A 22 -5.53 30.57 -4.25
CA SER A 22 -5.46 30.33 -2.82
C SER A 22 -4.02 30.63 -2.40
N ASP A 23 -3.85 31.73 -1.67
CA ASP A 23 -2.64 32.01 -0.89
C ASP A 23 -2.52 30.94 0.19
N ASP A 24 -1.76 29.88 -0.09
CA ASP A 24 -1.22 28.96 0.91
C ASP A 24 0.25 28.70 0.55
N ASP A 25 1.08 29.73 0.77
CA ASP A 25 2.53 29.64 0.77
C ASP A 25 3.01 28.91 2.04
N TYR A 26 3.06 27.58 1.98
CA TYR A 26 3.99 26.77 2.75
C TYR A 26 4.66 25.73 1.83
N ALA A 27 5.66 26.23 1.10
CA ALA A 27 6.85 25.52 0.63
C ALA A 27 6.68 24.09 0.08
N GLN A 28 6.01 23.94 -1.06
CA GLN A 28 6.56 23.03 -2.07
C GLN A 28 7.84 23.67 -2.60
N THR A 29 9.01 23.17 -2.17
CA THR A 29 10.26 23.52 -2.86
C THR A 29 10.17 22.93 -4.26
N ASP A 30 9.93 23.79 -5.24
CA ASP A 30 9.99 23.40 -6.64
C ASP A 30 11.42 22.90 -6.95
N PHE A 31 11.56 21.58 -7.08
CA PHE A 31 12.81 20.90 -7.43
C PHE A 31 12.98 20.75 -8.95
N THR A 32 12.14 21.38 -9.77
CA THR A 32 12.20 21.26 -11.23
C THR A 32 13.19 22.22 -11.86
N HIS A 33 13.60 23.28 -11.16
CA HIS A 33 14.54 24.27 -11.66
C HIS A 33 15.36 24.90 -10.53
N PRO A 34 16.54 25.49 -10.83
CA PRO A 34 17.27 26.30 -9.87
C PRO A 34 16.41 27.52 -9.49
N ALA A 35 16.27 27.84 -8.20
CA ALA A 35 15.53 29.04 -7.78
C ALA A 35 16.29 30.35 -8.05
N GLY A 36 17.44 30.27 -8.72
CA GLY A 36 18.37 31.38 -8.98
C GLY A 36 19.36 31.63 -7.84
N GLY A 37 20.48 32.27 -8.15
CA GLY A 37 21.51 32.68 -7.17
C GLY A 37 22.59 31.63 -6.86
N ASN A 38 23.33 31.86 -5.77
CA ASN A 38 24.49 31.10 -5.32
C ASN A 38 24.11 29.80 -4.58
N GLN A 39 23.35 28.92 -5.24
CA GLN A 39 22.80 27.70 -4.66
C GLN A 39 23.65 26.46 -4.95
N ILE A 40 23.63 25.50 -4.04
CA ILE A 40 24.22 24.18 -4.18
C ILE A 40 23.21 23.25 -4.85
N PHE A 41 23.62 22.64 -5.95
CA PHE A 41 22.90 21.56 -6.60
C PHE A 41 23.87 20.42 -6.93
N LEU A 42 23.35 19.20 -6.92
CA LEU A 42 24.15 17.98 -6.99
C LEU A 42 23.84 17.26 -8.30
N SER A 43 24.87 16.78 -8.98
CA SER A 43 24.77 15.83 -10.09
C SER A 43 25.19 14.46 -9.57
N CYS A 44 24.24 13.54 -9.48
CA CYS A 44 24.38 12.26 -8.81
C CYS A 44 24.40 11.12 -9.83
N GLN A 45 25.34 10.20 -9.64
CA GLN A 45 25.44 8.95 -10.41
C GLN A 45 25.84 7.81 -9.46
N SER A 46 25.38 6.59 -9.71
CA SER A 46 25.78 5.41 -8.93
C SER A 46 27.02 4.73 -9.52
N GLN A 47 27.88 4.20 -8.65
CA GLN A 47 29.01 3.35 -9.00
C GLN A 47 28.61 1.89 -8.84
N LEU A 48 28.25 1.23 -9.94
CA LEU A 48 28.12 -0.23 -10.00
C LEU A 48 28.19 -0.70 -11.46
N GLY A 49 29.36 -1.17 -11.91
CA GLY A 49 29.59 -1.79 -13.23
C GLY A 49 28.62 -1.39 -14.36
N ASP A 50 27.91 -2.38 -14.93
CA ASP A 50 26.85 -2.19 -15.93
C ASP A 50 25.46 -1.90 -15.32
N ASN A 51 25.32 -1.97 -13.98
CA ASN A 51 24.05 -1.86 -13.24
C ASN A 51 23.90 -0.51 -12.55
N LYS A 52 23.89 0.58 -13.33
CA LYS A 52 23.64 1.92 -12.79
C LYS A 52 22.22 2.02 -12.20
N THR A 53 22.10 2.61 -11.03
CA THR A 53 20.82 3.01 -10.42
C THR A 53 20.08 3.96 -11.35
N VAL A 54 18.84 3.64 -11.63
CA VAL A 54 17.89 4.53 -12.29
C VAL A 54 17.14 5.30 -11.21
N TRP A 55 17.11 6.63 -11.28
CA TRP A 55 16.41 7.47 -10.31
C TRP A 55 14.91 7.47 -10.59
N ALA A 56 14.14 6.78 -9.76
CA ALA A 56 12.68 6.78 -9.80
C ALA A 56 12.10 8.13 -9.32
N ALA A 57 10.83 8.42 -9.67
CA ALA A 57 10.16 9.68 -9.32
C ALA A 57 10.08 9.95 -7.82
N ASP A 58 10.05 8.89 -7.00
CA ASP A 58 10.03 8.95 -5.54
C ASP A 58 11.45 8.94 -4.90
N SER A 59 12.51 8.97 -5.71
CA SER A 59 13.89 9.01 -5.22
C SER A 59 14.15 10.27 -4.41
N LYS A 60 14.51 10.09 -3.15
CA LYS A 60 14.86 11.17 -2.21
C LYS A 60 16.20 10.87 -1.55
N ILE A 61 17.10 11.84 -1.57
CA ILE A 61 18.36 11.77 -0.84
C ILE A 61 18.25 12.54 0.48
N GLY A 62 18.98 12.09 1.50
CA GLY A 62 19.27 12.88 2.69
C GLY A 62 20.61 13.59 2.54
N PHE A 63 20.61 14.91 2.64
CA PHE A 63 21.78 15.76 2.38
C PHE A 63 22.29 16.42 3.67
N PHE A 64 23.60 16.31 3.91
CA PHE A 64 24.29 16.94 5.03
C PHE A 64 25.45 17.81 4.52
N CYS A 65 25.59 18.99 5.12
CA CYS A 65 26.76 19.83 4.95
C CYS A 65 26.97 20.67 6.20
N LYS A 66 28.11 20.47 6.88
CA LYS A 66 28.41 21.15 8.15
C LYS A 66 28.59 22.65 7.95
N GLN A 67 29.25 23.04 6.85
CA GLN A 67 29.59 24.41 6.51
C GLN A 67 28.35 25.28 6.29
N THR A 68 27.27 24.72 5.73
CA THR A 68 25.99 25.40 5.54
C THR A 68 25.00 25.15 6.69
N LYS A 69 25.41 24.42 7.73
CA LYS A 69 24.54 23.95 8.84
C LYS A 69 23.35 23.12 8.35
N THR A 70 23.48 22.45 7.22
CA THR A 70 22.46 21.58 6.65
C THR A 70 22.50 20.21 7.31
N VAL A 71 21.37 19.81 7.91
CA VAL A 71 21.20 18.53 8.61
C VAL A 71 20.07 17.75 7.96
N ASN A 72 20.41 16.63 7.31
CA ASN A 72 19.49 15.68 6.69
C ASN A 72 18.37 16.33 5.86
N LEU A 73 18.73 17.29 5.00
CA LEU A 73 17.78 17.91 4.11
C LEU A 73 17.29 16.88 3.09
N VAL A 74 15.96 16.73 2.98
CA VAL A 74 15.36 15.92 1.93
C VAL A 74 15.48 16.64 0.60
N VAL A 75 16.00 15.96 -0.42
CA VAL A 75 16.08 16.50 -1.78
C VAL A 75 15.57 15.45 -2.76
N GLY A 76 14.55 15.81 -3.54
CA GLY A 76 13.98 14.95 -4.58
C GLY A 76 14.76 15.05 -5.89
N VAL A 77 14.69 14.00 -6.71
CA VAL A 77 15.20 14.05 -8.08
C VAL A 77 14.40 15.04 -8.92
N ALA A 78 15.09 15.82 -9.75
CA ALA A 78 14.45 16.75 -10.67
C ALA A 78 13.66 16.02 -11.75
N ALA A 79 12.46 16.51 -12.08
CA ALA A 79 11.52 15.86 -13.01
C ALA A 79 12.14 15.43 -14.37
N PRO A 80 13.02 16.21 -15.03
CA PRO A 80 13.64 15.78 -16.27
C PRO A 80 14.56 14.55 -16.15
N TYR A 81 15.06 14.26 -14.95
CA TYR A 81 16.01 13.18 -14.66
C TYR A 81 15.36 11.93 -14.07
N VAL A 82 14.04 11.94 -13.90
CA VAL A 82 13.28 10.75 -13.53
C VAL A 82 13.42 9.68 -14.62
N GLY A 83 13.72 8.45 -14.22
CA GLY A 83 13.96 7.33 -15.14
C GLY A 83 15.34 7.33 -15.80
N GLN A 84 16.25 8.21 -15.37
CA GLN A 84 17.62 8.27 -15.88
C GLN A 84 18.64 7.73 -14.88
N THR A 85 19.83 7.35 -15.37
CA THR A 85 20.96 6.92 -14.53
C THR A 85 21.75 8.09 -13.93
N GLU A 86 21.61 9.27 -14.52
CA GLU A 86 22.10 10.53 -13.98
C GLU A 86 20.94 11.24 -13.28
N GLY A 87 21.18 11.80 -12.09
CA GLY A 87 20.16 12.46 -11.29
C GLY A 87 20.60 13.88 -10.93
N MET A 88 19.71 14.85 -11.13
CA MET A 88 19.92 16.22 -10.64
C MET A 88 19.10 16.49 -9.40
N PHE A 89 19.72 17.07 -8.39
CA PHE A 89 19.11 17.35 -7.09
C PHE A 89 19.37 18.81 -6.68
N TYR A 90 18.31 19.61 -6.62
CA TYR A 90 18.39 21.03 -6.30
C TYR A 90 18.11 21.26 -4.80
N THR A 91 19.12 21.67 -4.02
CA THR A 91 19.01 21.64 -2.55
C THR A 91 18.39 22.91 -1.94
N GLN A 92 18.24 24.01 -2.69
CA GLN A 92 17.90 25.35 -2.16
C GLN A 92 18.88 25.89 -1.09
N VAL A 93 19.95 25.15 -0.77
CA VAL A 93 20.99 25.58 0.16
C VAL A 93 21.94 26.51 -0.57
N VAL A 94 22.22 27.67 0.02
CA VAL A 94 23.21 28.61 -0.52
C VAL A 94 24.62 28.30 -0.01
N TRP A 95 25.62 28.57 -0.84
CA TRP A 95 27.02 28.48 -0.42
C TRP A 95 27.27 29.38 0.80
N GLY A 96 28.04 28.88 1.77
CA GLY A 96 28.37 29.65 2.97
C GLY A 96 29.20 30.90 2.64
N LYS A 97 29.03 31.97 3.43
CA LYS A 97 29.83 33.21 3.28
C LYS A 97 31.31 33.05 3.69
N GLU A 98 31.68 31.90 4.25
CA GLU A 98 33.04 31.59 4.68
C GLU A 98 33.84 31.10 3.48
N THR A 99 35.01 31.69 3.23
CA THR A 99 35.93 31.24 2.19
C THR A 99 36.48 29.86 2.54
N GLY A 100 36.11 28.81 1.78
CA GLY A 100 36.64 27.47 2.02
C GLY A 100 35.90 26.34 1.33
N GLU A 101 36.49 25.16 1.43
CA GLU A 101 35.95 23.90 0.91
C GLU A 101 34.77 23.41 1.78
N HIS A 102 33.68 23.06 1.11
CA HIS A 102 32.51 22.42 1.71
C HIS A 102 32.64 20.91 1.59
N THR A 103 32.20 20.17 2.62
CA THR A 103 32.13 18.71 2.58
C THR A 103 30.67 18.30 2.56
N PHE A 104 30.30 17.54 1.55
CA PHE A 104 28.95 17.10 1.26
C PHE A 104 28.84 15.62 1.54
N TYR A 105 27.80 15.24 2.27
CA TYR A 105 27.40 13.84 2.43
C TYR A 105 25.97 13.70 1.94
N ALA A 106 25.73 12.69 1.11
CA ALA A 106 24.40 12.32 0.67
C ALA A 106 24.19 10.82 0.80
N TYR A 107 22.96 10.39 1.09
CA TYR A 107 22.58 8.98 1.13
C TYR A 107 21.15 8.77 0.66
N ILE A 108 20.85 7.54 0.25
CA ILE A 108 19.52 7.06 -0.16
C ILE A 108 19.36 5.60 0.32
N PRO A 109 18.17 5.15 0.76
CA PRO A 109 16.90 5.89 0.89
C PRO A 109 16.94 6.96 1.98
N TYR A 110 16.32 8.11 1.72
CA TYR A 110 16.11 9.15 2.73
C TYR A 110 15.27 8.64 3.90
N ASN A 111 15.73 8.88 5.12
CA ASN A 111 14.95 8.70 6.34
C ASN A 111 14.99 9.99 7.17
N LYS A 112 13.82 10.56 7.47
CA LYS A 112 13.68 11.82 8.22
C LYS A 112 14.22 11.74 9.65
N ASP A 113 14.23 10.55 10.25
CA ASP A 113 14.64 10.35 11.64
C ASP A 113 16.17 10.40 11.82
N ASN A 114 16.92 10.32 10.72
CA ASN A 114 18.38 10.47 10.75
C ASN A 114 18.77 11.94 11.00
N THR A 115 19.59 12.17 12.01
CA THR A 115 20.01 13.53 12.41
C THR A 115 21.52 13.75 12.31
N SER A 116 22.29 12.73 11.93
CA SER A 116 23.75 12.77 11.88
C SER A 116 24.31 11.99 10.71
N ALA A 117 25.22 12.63 9.95
CA ALA A 117 25.99 11.96 8.89
C ALA A 117 26.91 10.84 9.41
N LYS A 118 27.17 10.78 10.73
CA LYS A 118 28.01 9.74 11.36
C LYS A 118 27.23 8.51 11.82
N ALA A 119 25.90 8.56 11.76
CA ALA A 119 25.04 7.52 12.31
C ALA A 119 23.72 7.48 11.53
N VAL A 120 23.81 7.28 10.21
CA VAL A 120 22.64 6.99 9.38
C VAL A 120 22.13 5.62 9.78
N ALA A 121 20.92 5.57 10.32
CA ALA A 121 20.27 4.35 10.75
C ALA A 121 19.23 3.88 9.72
N GLY A 122 19.01 2.57 9.69
CA GLY A 122 17.96 1.93 8.91
C GLY A 122 17.88 0.44 9.24
N VAL A 123 17.05 -0.28 8.49
CA VAL A 123 16.80 -1.71 8.69
C VAL A 123 17.18 -2.45 7.42
N LEU A 124 18.08 -3.43 7.54
CA LEU A 124 18.33 -4.41 6.51
C LEU A 124 17.44 -5.62 6.78
N SER A 125 16.43 -5.84 5.96
CA SER A 125 15.45 -6.90 6.19
C SER A 125 16.08 -8.29 6.07
N ASN A 126 15.82 -9.16 7.05
CA ASN A 126 16.12 -10.59 6.99
C ASN A 126 15.09 -11.39 6.17
N SER A 127 14.04 -10.73 5.67
CA SER A 127 13.05 -11.31 4.75
C SER A 127 12.97 -10.45 3.49
N GLN A 128 13.32 -11.02 2.35
CA GLN A 128 13.44 -10.32 1.06
C GLN A 128 12.60 -11.00 -0.01
N LEU A 129 12.27 -10.27 -1.07
CA LEU A 129 11.43 -10.75 -2.16
C LEU A 129 12.11 -10.52 -3.50
N GLN A 130 12.18 -11.59 -4.29
CA GLN A 130 12.58 -11.56 -5.70
C GLN A 130 11.40 -12.00 -6.59
N SER A 131 11.21 -11.31 -7.72
CA SER A 131 10.30 -11.78 -8.77
C SER A 131 11.09 -12.41 -9.93
N GLY A 132 10.77 -13.66 -10.24
CA GLY A 132 11.40 -14.45 -11.28
C GLY A 132 12.90 -14.60 -11.05
N THR A 133 13.70 -14.16 -12.01
CA THR A 133 15.18 -14.20 -11.99
C THR A 133 15.81 -12.81 -11.98
N SER A 134 15.02 -11.76 -11.76
CA SER A 134 15.50 -10.38 -11.77
C SER A 134 16.22 -10.04 -10.46
N ASN A 135 17.25 -9.20 -10.53
CA ASN A 135 17.89 -8.59 -9.35
C ASN A 135 17.37 -7.18 -9.04
N ALA A 136 16.34 -6.72 -9.75
CA ALA A 136 15.81 -5.37 -9.64
C ALA A 136 15.39 -5.02 -8.20
N HIS A 137 14.91 -5.98 -7.42
CA HIS A 137 14.50 -5.75 -6.03
C HIS A 137 15.64 -5.27 -5.13
N LEU A 138 16.90 -5.55 -5.48
CA LEU A 138 18.06 -5.11 -4.71
C LEU A 138 18.12 -3.59 -4.59
N THR A 139 17.68 -2.84 -5.60
CA THR A 139 17.66 -1.38 -5.59
C THR A 139 16.76 -0.82 -4.48
N ASN A 140 15.65 -1.52 -4.16
CA ASN A 140 14.73 -1.13 -3.09
C ASN A 140 15.33 -1.30 -1.68
N THR A 141 16.32 -2.19 -1.54
CA THR A 141 17.04 -2.42 -0.28
C THR A 141 18.40 -1.71 -0.24
N ALA A 142 18.82 -1.07 -1.34
CA ALA A 142 20.15 -0.53 -1.48
C ALA A 142 20.34 0.71 -0.58
N LEU A 143 21.21 0.59 0.42
CA LEU A 143 21.81 1.77 1.05
C LEU A 143 22.95 2.26 0.15
N MET A 144 22.77 3.42 -0.47
CA MET A 144 23.82 4.08 -1.25
C MET A 144 24.20 5.41 -0.61
N TYR A 145 25.47 5.79 -0.77
CA TYR A 145 26.00 7.03 -0.20
C TYR A 145 27.08 7.67 -1.09
N ALA A 146 27.19 8.99 -1.01
CA ALA A 146 28.21 9.74 -1.70
C ALA A 146 28.83 10.80 -0.77
N THR A 147 30.13 11.02 -0.97
CA THR A 147 30.88 12.07 -0.28
C THR A 147 31.63 12.88 -1.33
N ALA A 148 31.51 14.20 -1.28
CA ALA A 148 32.26 15.10 -2.14
C ALA A 148 32.77 16.31 -1.36
N LYS A 149 33.80 16.94 -1.93
CA LYS A 149 34.38 18.18 -1.46
C LYS A 149 34.41 19.16 -2.62
N SER A 150 33.92 20.38 -2.39
CA SER A 150 34.00 21.43 -3.40
C SER A 150 34.05 22.79 -2.72
N ALA A 151 34.78 23.73 -3.32
CA ALA A 151 34.59 25.15 -3.06
C ALA A 151 33.36 25.64 -3.84
N GLU A 152 32.97 26.90 -3.61
CA GLU A 152 31.90 27.55 -4.35
C GLU A 152 32.11 27.43 -5.86
N VAL A 153 31.11 26.88 -6.54
CA VAL A 153 31.10 26.67 -7.99
C VAL A 153 29.71 27.00 -8.55
N GLU A 154 29.68 27.52 -9.76
CA GLU A 154 28.44 27.82 -10.49
C GLU A 154 27.80 26.57 -11.12
N THR A 155 28.47 25.42 -11.05
CA THR A 155 28.05 24.16 -11.65
C THR A 155 27.65 23.14 -10.60
N ALA A 156 27.00 22.06 -11.04
CA ALA A 156 26.55 21.00 -10.14
C ALA A 156 27.75 20.30 -9.49
N VAL A 157 27.68 20.07 -8.18
CA VAL A 157 28.70 19.29 -7.47
C VAL A 157 28.52 17.81 -7.85
N PRO A 158 29.52 17.15 -8.46
CA PRO A 158 29.41 15.76 -8.83
C PRO A 158 29.46 14.86 -7.58
N MET A 159 28.47 13.98 -7.46
CA MET A 159 28.30 13.02 -6.36
C MET A 159 28.28 11.61 -6.95
N THR A 160 29.26 10.79 -6.60
CA THR A 160 29.30 9.37 -7.00
C THR A 160 28.85 8.49 -5.83
N PHE A 161 27.67 7.90 -5.97
CA PHE A 161 27.04 7.04 -4.97
C PHE A 161 27.65 5.63 -5.01
N ARG A 162 28.13 5.16 -3.86
CA ARG A 162 28.61 3.80 -3.63
C ARG A 162 27.58 3.03 -2.83
N HIS A 163 27.49 1.72 -3.04
CA HIS A 163 26.64 0.85 -2.23
C HIS A 163 27.36 0.52 -0.91
N ALA A 164 26.62 0.61 0.19
CA ALA A 164 27.12 0.31 1.53
C ALA A 164 26.85 -1.14 1.96
N LEU A 165 25.94 -1.84 1.28
CA LEU A 165 25.58 -3.22 1.56
C LEU A 165 26.34 -4.21 0.67
N GLY A 166 26.43 -5.45 1.14
CA GLY A 166 26.87 -6.58 0.34
C GLY A 166 25.71 -7.24 -0.39
N TYR A 167 25.99 -7.86 -1.53
CA TYR A 167 25.00 -8.61 -2.30
C TYR A 167 25.49 -10.03 -2.55
N LEU A 168 24.59 -11.01 -2.40
CA LEU A 168 24.86 -12.43 -2.62
C LEU A 168 23.95 -12.94 -3.73
N ASP A 169 24.53 -13.64 -4.71
CA ASP A 169 23.83 -14.45 -5.72
C ASP A 169 24.00 -15.92 -5.35
N ILE A 170 22.92 -16.55 -4.89
CA ILE A 170 22.87 -18.00 -4.70
C ILE A 170 22.42 -18.61 -6.02
N SER A 171 23.39 -19.12 -6.77
CA SER A 171 23.24 -19.73 -8.08
C SER A 171 22.90 -21.21 -7.94
N CYS A 172 21.60 -21.52 -7.96
CA CYS A 172 21.05 -22.86 -7.80
C CYS A 172 21.01 -23.61 -9.14
N LYS A 173 21.59 -24.81 -9.18
CA LYS A 173 21.62 -25.68 -10.36
C LYS A 173 21.15 -27.09 -10.02
N THR A 174 20.40 -27.72 -10.93
CA THR A 174 20.05 -29.15 -10.86
C THR A 174 20.52 -29.86 -12.13
N LEU A 175 21.07 -31.07 -11.99
CA LEU A 175 21.46 -31.89 -13.14
C LEU A 175 20.24 -32.63 -13.69
N ALA A 176 19.48 -33.26 -12.80
CA ALA A 176 18.27 -34.00 -13.19
C ALA A 176 17.22 -34.10 -12.08
N LYS A 177 17.62 -34.18 -10.80
CA LYS A 177 16.73 -34.62 -9.71
C LYS A 177 15.52 -33.70 -9.51
N TYR A 178 15.69 -32.39 -9.71
CA TYR A 178 14.67 -31.39 -9.46
C TYR A 178 14.23 -30.64 -10.73
N VAL A 179 14.46 -31.22 -11.90
CA VAL A 179 13.89 -30.70 -13.15
C VAL A 179 12.36 -30.72 -13.05
N GLY A 180 11.71 -29.62 -13.42
CA GLY A 180 10.25 -29.49 -13.30
C GLY A 180 9.75 -28.84 -11.99
N TRP A 181 10.64 -28.63 -11.03
CA TRP A 181 10.33 -27.93 -9.77
C TRP A 181 10.55 -26.42 -9.91
N LYS A 182 10.02 -25.64 -8.96
CA LYS A 182 10.22 -24.19 -8.84
C LYS A 182 10.84 -23.87 -7.50
N VAL A 183 11.70 -22.86 -7.44
CA VAL A 183 12.23 -22.35 -6.16
C VAL A 183 11.16 -21.50 -5.48
N LYS A 184 10.77 -21.84 -4.26
CA LYS A 184 9.82 -21.10 -3.41
C LYS A 184 10.55 -20.08 -2.53
N SER A 185 11.64 -20.51 -1.88
CA SER A 185 12.50 -19.63 -1.08
C SER A 185 13.91 -20.18 -0.96
N ILE A 186 14.85 -19.29 -0.66
CA ILE A 186 16.23 -19.59 -0.33
C ILE A 186 16.55 -18.92 1.00
N GLU A 187 16.98 -19.70 1.98
CA GLU A 187 17.48 -19.23 3.25
C GLU A 187 18.98 -19.42 3.30
N PHE A 188 19.68 -18.39 3.79
CA PHE A 188 21.11 -18.41 4.09
C PHE A 188 21.32 -18.00 5.54
N SER A 189 22.09 -18.78 6.30
CA SER A 189 22.33 -18.51 7.72
C SER A 189 23.72 -18.89 8.21
N THR A 190 24.13 -18.34 9.35
CA THR A 190 25.41 -18.64 10.02
C THR A 190 25.18 -19.35 11.36
N GLU A 191 26.04 -20.32 11.70
CA GLU A 191 25.93 -21.06 12.98
C GLU A 191 26.46 -20.28 14.18
N ASP A 192 27.37 -19.34 13.94
CA ASP A 192 28.05 -18.57 14.99
C ASP A 192 27.23 -17.37 15.49
N GLY A 193 25.98 -17.21 15.03
CA GLY A 193 25.11 -16.08 15.40
C GLY A 193 25.57 -14.74 14.80
N ILE A 194 26.37 -14.76 13.74
CA ILE A 194 26.86 -13.54 13.09
C ILE A 194 25.68 -12.86 12.39
N ALA A 195 25.41 -11.60 12.75
CA ALA A 195 24.32 -10.84 12.16
C ALA A 195 24.57 -10.55 10.67
N LEU A 196 23.67 -11.06 9.83
CA LEU A 196 23.62 -10.86 8.38
C LEU A 196 22.65 -9.74 7.97
N ALA A 197 21.63 -9.50 8.79
CA ALA A 197 20.57 -8.52 8.57
C ALA A 197 20.10 -7.96 9.93
N GLY A 198 19.40 -6.84 9.94
CA GLY A 198 18.93 -6.18 11.17
C GLY A 198 19.07 -4.67 11.13
N ASP A 199 18.97 -4.06 12.30
CA ASP A 199 19.13 -2.62 12.47
C ASP A 199 20.59 -2.23 12.29
N TYR A 200 20.86 -1.39 11.30
CA TYR A 200 22.21 -0.96 10.97
C TYR A 200 22.45 0.50 11.36
N LYS A 201 23.72 0.82 11.58
CA LYS A 201 24.26 2.17 11.56
C LYS A 201 25.35 2.27 10.51
N PHE A 202 25.32 3.36 9.76
CA PHE A 202 26.30 3.68 8.74
C PHE A 202 26.89 5.06 8.97
N ASP A 203 28.22 5.14 8.98
CA ASP A 203 28.95 6.40 9.10
C ASP A 203 29.40 6.86 7.70
N LEU A 204 28.73 7.89 7.15
CA LEU A 204 29.05 8.47 5.84
C LEU A 204 30.47 9.07 5.78
N THR A 205 31.07 9.35 6.94
CA THR A 205 32.39 9.99 7.06
C THR A 205 33.54 9.00 7.05
N THR A 206 33.30 7.77 7.51
CA THR A 206 34.30 6.69 7.59
C THR A 206 33.97 5.50 6.70
N SER A 207 32.78 5.48 6.09
CA SER A 207 32.23 4.34 5.31
C SER A 207 32.11 3.05 6.14
N GLN A 208 31.93 3.17 7.45
CA GLN A 208 31.78 2.03 8.34
C GLN A 208 30.31 1.62 8.45
N PHE A 209 30.04 0.34 8.18
CA PHE A 209 28.74 -0.29 8.35
C PHE A 209 28.78 -1.23 9.56
N ALA A 210 27.75 -1.17 10.40
CA ALA A 210 27.64 -2.03 11.56
C ALA A 210 26.18 -2.42 11.80
N ILE A 211 25.97 -3.67 12.18
CA ILE A 211 24.70 -4.18 12.73
C ILE A 211 24.94 -4.42 14.22
N ALA A 212 24.10 -3.83 15.08
CA ALA A 212 24.25 -3.95 16.53
C ALA A 212 23.56 -5.22 17.05
N ASP A 213 22.26 -5.35 16.76
CA ASP A 213 21.42 -6.51 17.04
C ASP A 213 20.76 -6.92 15.72
N GLY A 214 20.84 -8.19 15.36
CA GLY A 214 20.39 -8.63 14.05
C GLY A 214 20.24 -10.13 13.90
N SER A 215 19.67 -10.51 12.77
CA SER A 215 19.41 -11.89 12.41
C SER A 215 20.66 -12.54 11.83
N SER A 216 20.96 -13.75 12.26
CA SER A 216 21.99 -14.60 11.65
C SER A 216 21.51 -15.33 10.40
N LYS A 217 20.28 -15.04 9.95
CA LYS A 217 19.57 -15.65 8.85
C LYS A 217 19.02 -14.58 7.92
N ILE A 218 18.98 -14.88 6.63
CA ILE A 218 18.19 -14.14 5.65
C ILE A 218 17.38 -15.15 4.84
N GLU A 219 16.10 -14.86 4.63
CA GLU A 219 15.20 -15.61 3.76
C GLU A 219 14.86 -14.75 2.54
N LEU A 220 15.13 -15.29 1.35
CA LEU A 220 14.69 -14.76 0.07
C LEU A 220 13.49 -15.57 -0.41
N ARG A 221 12.35 -14.93 -0.56
CA ARG A 221 11.15 -15.51 -1.15
C ARG A 221 11.12 -15.20 -2.63
N VAL A 222 10.64 -16.16 -3.43
CA VAL A 222 10.66 -16.04 -4.89
C VAL A 222 9.24 -16.15 -5.43
N ASP A 223 8.79 -15.08 -6.07
CA ASP A 223 7.54 -15.04 -6.83
C ASP A 223 7.78 -15.33 -8.30
N ASN A 224 6.80 -15.95 -8.97
CA ASN A 224 6.89 -16.26 -10.41
C ASN A 224 8.18 -16.99 -10.81
N ALA A 225 8.71 -17.84 -9.92
CA ALA A 225 9.91 -18.61 -10.20
C ALA A 225 9.74 -19.43 -11.48
N PRO A 226 10.73 -19.42 -12.40
CA PRO A 226 10.72 -20.31 -13.55
C PRO A 226 10.85 -21.76 -13.07
N VAL A 227 10.43 -22.68 -13.93
CA VAL A 227 10.67 -24.10 -13.71
C VAL A 227 12.17 -24.37 -13.88
N LEU A 228 12.76 -25.09 -12.94
CA LEU A 228 14.13 -25.55 -13.00
C LEU A 228 14.31 -26.49 -14.20
N ALA A 229 15.24 -26.15 -15.09
CA ALA A 229 15.64 -26.95 -16.22
C ALA A 229 17.02 -27.59 -15.99
N ALA A 230 17.28 -28.70 -16.67
CA ALA A 230 18.53 -29.44 -16.51
C ALA A 230 19.73 -28.56 -16.92
N ASN A 231 20.70 -28.41 -16.01
CA ASN A 231 21.90 -27.60 -16.17
C ASN A 231 21.71 -26.08 -16.35
N GLU A 232 20.48 -25.57 -16.26
CA GLU A 232 20.23 -24.14 -16.19
C GLU A 232 20.36 -23.65 -14.75
N VAL A 233 20.79 -22.39 -14.59
CA VAL A 233 21.01 -21.77 -13.28
C VAL A 233 19.82 -20.89 -12.94
N PHE A 234 19.24 -21.13 -11.77
CA PHE A 234 18.36 -20.17 -11.11
C PHE A 234 19.19 -19.29 -10.19
N HIS A 235 19.09 -17.96 -10.37
CA HIS A 235 19.80 -16.99 -9.54
C HIS A 235 18.87 -16.44 -8.45
N GLY A 236 19.27 -16.55 -7.19
CA GLY A 236 18.59 -15.91 -6.05
C GLY A 236 19.45 -14.80 -5.45
N TYR A 237 19.00 -13.56 -5.56
CA TYR A 237 19.76 -12.38 -5.12
C TYR A 237 19.30 -11.86 -3.76
N MET A 238 20.25 -11.60 -2.85
CA MET A 238 20.00 -11.14 -1.50
C MET A 238 20.90 -9.95 -1.16
N SER A 239 20.37 -8.94 -0.45
CA SER A 239 21.19 -7.91 0.20
C SER A 239 21.54 -8.34 1.62
N MET A 240 22.76 -8.06 2.08
CA MET A 240 23.23 -8.50 3.40
C MET A 240 24.35 -7.62 3.94
N ASN A 241 24.69 -7.82 5.21
CA ASN A 241 25.84 -7.21 5.86
C ASN A 241 27.12 -7.50 5.05
N PRO A 242 27.92 -6.49 4.66
CA PRO A 242 29.26 -6.73 4.12
C PRO A 242 30.15 -7.35 5.20
N ILE A 243 30.57 -8.60 5.00
CA ILE A 243 31.31 -9.36 6.01
C ILE A 243 32.12 -10.49 5.38
N ASP A 244 33.31 -10.72 5.93
CA ASP A 244 34.17 -11.84 5.54
C ASP A 244 33.74 -13.12 6.28
N LEU A 245 33.04 -14.02 5.58
CA LEU A 245 32.66 -15.34 6.08
C LEU A 245 33.60 -16.43 5.55
N SER A 246 34.77 -16.09 4.99
CA SER A 246 35.65 -17.06 4.34
C SER A 246 36.17 -18.15 5.28
N ALA A 247 36.28 -17.84 6.58
CA ALA A 247 36.69 -18.80 7.61
C ALA A 247 35.51 -19.56 8.25
N LYS A 248 34.28 -19.38 7.75
CA LYS A 248 33.04 -19.86 8.37
C LYS A 248 32.33 -20.91 7.53
N GLN A 249 31.50 -21.72 8.19
CA GLN A 249 30.53 -22.60 7.56
C GLN A 249 29.16 -21.92 7.61
N CYS A 250 28.48 -21.90 6.47
CA CYS A 250 27.14 -21.33 6.36
C CYS A 250 26.14 -22.43 6.00
N ASN A 251 24.91 -22.26 6.47
CA ASN A 251 23.81 -23.15 6.15
C ASN A 251 23.00 -22.56 5.01
N VAL A 252 22.51 -23.44 4.15
CA VAL A 252 21.53 -23.11 3.12
C VAL A 252 20.32 -24.02 3.23
N LYS A 253 19.15 -23.44 3.02
CA LYS A 253 17.90 -24.18 2.88
C LYS A 253 17.15 -23.63 1.66
N VAL A 254 16.87 -24.48 0.69
CA VAL A 254 16.09 -24.14 -0.50
C VAL A 254 14.76 -24.85 -0.44
N ALA A 255 13.67 -24.10 -0.31
CA ALA A 255 12.33 -24.66 -0.46
C ALA A 255 12.00 -24.72 -1.96
N ILE A 256 11.57 -25.89 -2.44
CA ILE A 256 11.13 -26.09 -3.82
C ILE A 256 9.72 -26.65 -3.86
N GLU A 257 8.98 -26.31 -4.90
CA GLU A 257 7.60 -26.76 -5.10
C GLU A 257 7.35 -27.30 -6.51
N LYS A 258 6.37 -28.18 -6.64
CA LYS A 258 5.90 -28.70 -7.92
C LYS A 258 4.41 -29.00 -7.83
N ALA A 259 3.66 -28.60 -8.85
CA ALA A 259 2.22 -28.82 -8.88
C ALA A 259 1.89 -30.33 -8.83
N GLY A 260 0.97 -30.71 -7.95
CA GLY A 260 0.56 -32.10 -7.74
C GLY A 260 1.51 -32.94 -6.87
N GLU A 261 2.56 -32.34 -6.31
CA GLU A 261 3.54 -32.99 -5.43
C GLU A 261 3.61 -32.23 -4.10
N ASP A 262 4.08 -32.90 -3.04
CA ASP A 262 4.41 -32.24 -1.78
C ASP A 262 5.66 -31.37 -1.96
N ASP A 263 5.69 -30.21 -1.29
CA ASP A 263 6.86 -29.32 -1.35
C ASP A 263 8.05 -29.97 -0.65
N LEU A 264 9.27 -29.62 -1.07
CA LEU A 264 10.50 -30.16 -0.49
C LEU A 264 11.35 -29.03 0.09
N SER A 265 12.02 -29.35 1.20
CA SER A 265 13.08 -28.55 1.79
C SER A 265 14.42 -29.21 1.51
N LEU A 266 15.31 -28.50 0.82
CA LEU A 266 16.66 -28.94 0.50
C LEU A 266 17.67 -28.26 1.41
N THR A 267 18.34 -29.00 2.29
CA THR A 267 19.28 -28.44 3.26
C THR A 267 20.71 -28.87 3.00
N GLY A 268 21.66 -27.98 3.30
CA GLY A 268 23.08 -28.30 3.21
C GLY A 268 23.97 -27.25 3.85
N ARG A 269 25.26 -27.55 3.82
CA ARG A 269 26.33 -26.68 4.31
C ARG A 269 27.24 -26.30 3.16
N ILE A 270 27.70 -25.06 3.20
CA ILE A 270 28.57 -24.45 2.20
C ILE A 270 29.75 -23.77 2.89
N ALA A 271 30.89 -23.76 2.23
CA ALA A 271 32.08 -23.10 2.74
C ALA A 271 32.18 -21.66 2.21
N SER A 272 32.64 -20.75 3.08
CA SER A 272 33.49 -19.61 2.73
C SER A 272 33.03 -18.67 1.62
N VAL A 273 32.32 -17.59 1.97
CA VAL A 273 32.11 -16.43 1.07
C VAL A 273 32.60 -15.14 1.72
N ASN A 274 33.38 -14.34 0.99
CA ASN A 274 33.70 -12.98 1.41
C ASN A 274 32.69 -12.03 0.76
N ILE A 275 31.85 -11.37 1.55
CA ILE A 275 30.83 -10.47 1.04
C ILE A 275 31.38 -9.05 1.04
N LEU A 276 31.78 -8.57 -0.13
CA LEU A 276 32.25 -7.22 -0.32
C LEU A 276 31.08 -6.25 -0.54
N ALA A 277 31.21 -5.04 0.03
CA ALA A 277 30.22 -3.98 -0.18
C ALA A 277 30.22 -3.53 -1.64
N GLY A 278 29.02 -3.46 -2.23
CA GLY A 278 28.82 -3.01 -3.62
C GLY A 278 29.12 -4.04 -4.71
N ASP A 279 29.59 -5.23 -4.35
CA ASP A 279 29.79 -6.34 -5.30
C ASP A 279 28.69 -7.39 -5.15
N ILE A 280 28.29 -8.01 -6.27
CA ILE A 280 27.46 -9.22 -6.26
C ILE A 280 28.42 -10.41 -6.15
N ASN A 281 28.39 -11.06 -5.00
CA ASN A 281 29.23 -12.20 -4.68
C ASN A 281 28.46 -13.48 -5.02
N THR A 282 28.99 -14.34 -5.89
CA THR A 282 28.28 -15.55 -6.33
C THR A 282 28.67 -16.77 -5.51
N LEU A 283 27.66 -17.50 -5.06
CA LEU A 283 27.76 -18.80 -4.42
C LEU A 283 27.03 -19.84 -5.27
N ASN A 284 27.77 -20.82 -5.79
CA ASN A 284 27.20 -21.90 -6.59
C ASN A 284 26.65 -23.02 -5.69
N LEU A 285 25.41 -23.44 -5.95
CA LEU A 285 24.70 -24.46 -5.20
C LEU A 285 24.19 -25.57 -6.12
N GLU A 286 24.78 -26.76 -6.00
CA GLU A 286 24.30 -27.97 -6.68
C GLU A 286 23.16 -28.60 -5.87
N LEU A 287 21.92 -28.35 -6.26
CA LEU A 287 20.72 -28.77 -5.53
C LEU A 287 20.67 -30.28 -5.32
N ASP A 288 21.14 -31.05 -6.30
CA ASP A 288 21.12 -32.51 -6.30
C ASP A 288 21.96 -33.12 -5.16
N ASN A 289 22.91 -32.34 -4.59
CA ASN A 289 23.75 -32.74 -3.46
C ASN A 289 23.17 -32.39 -2.08
N LEU A 290 22.03 -31.69 -2.04
CA LEU A 290 21.37 -31.30 -0.79
C LEU A 290 20.49 -32.43 -0.23
N THR A 291 20.35 -32.44 1.09
CA THR A 291 19.46 -33.35 1.80
C THR A 291 18.02 -32.88 1.61
N ALA A 292 17.16 -33.74 1.07
CA ALA A 292 15.76 -33.43 0.81
C ALA A 292 14.85 -34.00 1.89
N GLU A 293 13.95 -33.17 2.41
CA GLU A 293 12.89 -33.55 3.33
C GLU A 293 11.55 -32.97 2.85
N LEU A 294 10.44 -33.58 3.25
CA LEU A 294 9.10 -33.02 2.97
C LEU A 294 8.95 -31.70 3.72
N LEU A 295 8.46 -30.68 3.02
CA LEU A 295 8.14 -29.38 3.60
C LEU A 295 6.65 -29.35 3.96
N GLU A 296 6.37 -29.34 5.26
CA GLU A 296 5.00 -29.24 5.78
C GLU A 296 4.36 -27.89 5.40
N ASP A 297 3.09 -27.92 4.98
CA ASP A 297 2.30 -26.71 4.74
C ASP A 297 1.77 -26.15 6.07
N LEU A 298 2.53 -25.21 6.64
CA LEU A 298 2.18 -24.47 7.86
C LEU A 298 1.42 -23.16 7.58
N SER A 299 0.85 -23.01 6.39
CA SER A 299 0.08 -21.81 6.05
C SER A 299 -1.23 -21.72 6.83
N ILE A 300 -1.64 -20.50 7.18
CA ILE A 300 -2.93 -20.24 7.83
C ILE A 300 -4.00 -20.00 6.76
N ASP A 301 -5.06 -20.83 6.76
CA ASP A 301 -6.21 -20.64 5.87
C ASP A 301 -7.16 -19.55 6.42
N LEU A 302 -7.09 -18.36 5.82
CA LEU A 302 -7.92 -17.20 6.16
C LEU A 302 -9.38 -17.38 5.73
N SER A 303 -9.67 -18.36 4.88
CA SER A 303 -11.01 -18.67 4.37
C SER A 303 -11.63 -19.91 5.00
N ALA A 304 -11.01 -20.47 6.05
CA ALA A 304 -11.46 -21.71 6.68
C ALA A 304 -12.89 -21.61 7.27
N THR A 305 -13.28 -20.43 7.75
CA THR A 305 -14.61 -20.19 8.34
C THR A 305 -15.58 -19.52 7.36
N GLU A 306 -15.10 -18.53 6.61
CA GLU A 306 -15.89 -17.75 5.66
C GLU A 306 -14.95 -17.22 4.57
N THR A 307 -15.41 -17.20 3.32
CA THR A 307 -14.73 -16.45 2.27
C THR A 307 -15.15 -14.98 2.32
N ALA A 308 -14.29 -14.05 1.90
CA ALA A 308 -14.63 -12.63 1.86
C ALA A 308 -13.84 -11.90 0.78
N ASN A 309 -14.07 -10.58 0.63
CA ASN A 309 -13.24 -9.73 -0.24
C ASN A 309 -12.06 -9.08 0.48
N CYS A 310 -12.05 -9.11 1.82
CA CYS A 310 -10.93 -8.67 2.64
C CYS A 310 -10.51 -9.81 3.56
N TYR A 311 -9.21 -10.01 3.75
CA TYR A 311 -8.70 -10.88 4.81
C TYR A 311 -7.71 -10.11 5.70
N VAL A 312 -7.80 -10.34 7.00
CA VAL A 312 -6.91 -9.75 8.00
C VAL A 312 -5.80 -10.75 8.32
N ALA A 313 -4.55 -10.31 8.24
CA ALA A 313 -3.38 -11.14 8.51
C ALA A 313 -2.36 -10.34 9.34
N GLY A 314 -1.82 -10.96 10.40
CA GLY A 314 -1.13 -10.21 11.46
C GLY A 314 0.12 -10.84 12.05
N LYS A 315 0.53 -12.03 11.61
CA LYS A 315 1.74 -12.68 12.13
C LYS A 315 2.91 -12.44 11.18
N ALA A 316 3.94 -11.76 11.66
CA ALA A 316 5.14 -11.46 10.89
C ALA A 316 5.75 -12.73 10.28
N GLY A 317 6.14 -12.66 9.00
CA GLY A 317 6.75 -13.77 8.26
C GLY A 317 5.86 -15.01 8.02
N GLN A 318 4.60 -14.99 8.46
CA GLN A 318 3.70 -16.12 8.32
C GLN A 318 3.15 -16.24 6.89
N GLU A 319 3.14 -17.46 6.35
CA GLU A 319 2.45 -17.78 5.11
C GLU A 319 0.96 -17.98 5.40
N TYR A 320 0.12 -17.41 4.56
CA TYR A 320 -1.33 -17.48 4.61
C TYR A 320 -1.85 -17.97 3.27
N ARG A 321 -3.08 -18.51 3.30
CA ARG A 321 -3.81 -18.87 2.09
C ARG A 321 -5.28 -18.51 2.20
N PHE A 322 -5.95 -18.37 1.07
CA PHE A 322 -7.41 -18.29 0.99
C PHE A 322 -7.94 -18.87 -0.33
N LYS A 323 -9.19 -19.32 -0.32
CA LYS A 323 -9.83 -19.96 -1.47
C LYS A 323 -9.92 -18.98 -2.65
N ALA A 324 -9.36 -19.38 -3.79
CA ALA A 324 -9.30 -18.58 -5.01
C ALA A 324 -10.51 -18.77 -5.94
N THR A 325 -11.35 -19.77 -5.65
CA THR A 325 -12.46 -20.21 -6.52
C THR A 325 -13.81 -19.62 -6.13
N VAL A 326 -13.86 -18.73 -5.13
CA VAL A 326 -15.10 -18.19 -4.56
C VAL A 326 -15.09 -16.66 -4.60
N MET A 327 -16.16 -16.07 -5.14
CA MET A 327 -16.37 -14.62 -5.17
C MET A 327 -16.85 -14.11 -3.81
N GLY A 328 -16.13 -13.19 -3.16
CA GLY A 328 -16.52 -12.62 -1.88
C GLY A 328 -16.89 -13.69 -0.86
N ASN A 329 -18.09 -13.60 -0.28
CA ASN A 329 -18.62 -14.61 0.65
C ASN A 329 -19.31 -15.82 0.00
N GLY A 330 -19.33 -15.88 -1.33
CA GLY A 330 -19.94 -16.98 -2.08
C GLY A 330 -21.47 -17.10 -1.93
N ALA A 331 -22.12 -16.18 -1.22
CA ALA A 331 -23.54 -16.26 -0.91
C ALA A 331 -24.41 -15.68 -2.03
N ILE A 332 -25.61 -16.23 -2.19
CA ILE A 332 -26.65 -15.66 -3.06
C ILE A 332 -27.28 -14.46 -2.34
N THR A 333 -27.33 -13.32 -3.01
CA THR A 333 -28.20 -12.21 -2.61
C THR A 333 -29.53 -12.37 -3.35
N PRO A 334 -30.66 -12.58 -2.66
CA PRO A 334 -31.94 -12.82 -3.32
C PRO A 334 -32.41 -11.64 -4.18
N ALA A 335 -33.05 -11.96 -5.30
CA ALA A 335 -33.76 -10.98 -6.10
C ALA A 335 -35.09 -10.59 -5.43
N VAL A 336 -35.58 -9.38 -5.72
CA VAL A 336 -36.97 -8.99 -5.46
C VAL A 336 -37.76 -9.12 -6.75
N GLU A 337 -38.78 -9.99 -6.75
CA GLU A 337 -39.59 -10.27 -7.93
C GLU A 337 -40.25 -8.99 -8.48
N GLY A 338 -40.03 -8.72 -9.77
CA GLY A 338 -40.60 -7.55 -10.46
C GLY A 338 -39.87 -6.22 -10.23
N ASP A 339 -38.69 -6.20 -9.58
CA ASP A 339 -37.91 -4.97 -9.33
C ASP A 339 -36.51 -5.05 -9.96
N ASP A 340 -36.34 -4.37 -11.10
CA ASP A 340 -35.07 -4.32 -11.86
C ASP A 340 -33.92 -3.64 -11.10
N THR A 341 -34.20 -2.94 -9.99
CA THR A 341 -33.16 -2.36 -9.14
C THR A 341 -32.60 -3.36 -8.12
N LYS A 342 -33.22 -4.54 -8.01
CA LYS A 342 -32.94 -5.59 -7.01
C LYS A 342 -32.94 -6.97 -7.68
N LYS A 343 -32.16 -7.10 -8.76
CA LYS A 343 -32.07 -8.32 -9.58
C LYS A 343 -31.47 -9.53 -8.85
N GLY A 344 -30.92 -9.33 -7.66
CA GLY A 344 -30.19 -10.36 -6.93
C GLY A 344 -28.77 -10.53 -7.46
N ILE A 345 -27.99 -11.31 -6.72
CA ILE A 345 -26.62 -11.67 -7.05
C ILE A 345 -26.48 -13.17 -6.88
N THR A 346 -26.16 -13.87 -7.97
CA THR A 346 -25.81 -15.29 -7.93
C THR A 346 -24.33 -15.42 -8.30
N PRO A 347 -23.45 -15.75 -7.35
CA PRO A 347 -22.03 -15.93 -7.65
C PRO A 347 -21.80 -17.11 -8.58
N SER A 348 -20.79 -16.98 -9.44
CA SER A 348 -20.28 -18.08 -10.24
C SER A 348 -18.93 -18.53 -9.67
N PRO A 349 -18.59 -19.83 -9.75
CA PRO A 349 -17.25 -20.30 -9.39
C PRO A 349 -16.18 -19.58 -10.22
N LEU A 350 -15.09 -19.20 -9.56
CA LEU A 350 -13.90 -18.66 -10.22
C LEU A 350 -12.98 -19.82 -10.63
N ALA A 351 -12.34 -19.69 -11.80
CA ALA A 351 -11.33 -20.63 -12.29
C ALA A 351 -10.07 -19.87 -12.72
N PRO A 352 -9.31 -19.30 -11.76
CA PRO A 352 -8.12 -18.53 -12.09
C PRO A 352 -6.99 -19.42 -12.62
N ALA A 353 -6.18 -18.86 -13.51
CA ALA A 353 -4.95 -19.47 -14.03
C ALA A 353 -3.70 -19.00 -13.26
N SER A 354 -3.73 -17.79 -12.70
CA SER A 354 -2.64 -17.23 -11.90
C SER A 354 -3.15 -16.18 -10.90
N ALA A 355 -2.28 -15.75 -9.99
CA ALA A 355 -2.52 -14.64 -9.08
C ALA A 355 -1.26 -13.80 -8.90
N SER A 356 -1.42 -12.50 -8.64
CA SER A 356 -0.32 -11.56 -8.41
C SER A 356 -0.76 -10.40 -7.53
N ILE A 357 0.21 -9.78 -6.85
CA ILE A 357 0.04 -8.47 -6.24
C ILE A 357 -0.37 -7.50 -7.35
N LEU A 358 -1.49 -6.81 -7.13
CA LEU A 358 -1.96 -5.72 -7.97
C LEU A 358 -1.41 -4.39 -7.45
N TRP A 359 -1.47 -4.19 -6.14
CA TRP A 359 -0.79 -3.10 -5.45
C TRP A 359 -0.58 -3.42 -3.96
N GLN A 360 0.37 -2.75 -3.33
CA GLN A 360 0.63 -2.77 -1.90
C GLN A 360 1.05 -1.38 -1.41
N SER A 361 0.66 -1.02 -0.18
CA SER A 361 0.94 0.30 0.41
C SER A 361 2.38 0.48 0.84
N GLU A 362 3.13 -0.61 0.93
CA GLU A 362 4.52 -0.64 1.34
C GLU A 362 5.27 -1.62 0.45
N ARG A 363 6.51 -1.28 0.09
CA ARG A 363 7.38 -2.20 -0.66
C ARG A 363 7.58 -3.47 0.15
N SER A 364 7.42 -4.61 -0.49
CA SER A 364 7.55 -5.94 0.12
C SER A 364 6.64 -6.15 1.35
N LEU A 365 5.46 -5.53 1.39
CA LEU A 365 4.47 -5.76 2.44
C LEU A 365 4.01 -7.23 2.46
N ILE A 366 3.75 -7.77 1.27
CA ILE A 366 3.48 -9.19 1.04
C ILE A 366 4.40 -9.74 -0.04
N SER A 367 4.55 -11.05 -0.05
CA SER A 367 5.45 -11.82 -0.92
C SER A 367 4.90 -13.22 -1.14
N GLY A 368 5.51 -14.04 -2.00
CA GLY A 368 5.10 -15.43 -2.14
C GLY A 368 3.75 -15.61 -2.83
N VAL A 369 3.27 -14.63 -3.61
CA VAL A 369 1.92 -14.68 -4.18
C VAL A 369 1.85 -15.73 -5.28
N LYS A 370 1.06 -16.77 -5.06
CA LYS A 370 0.89 -17.88 -6.01
C LYS A 370 -0.47 -18.54 -5.91
N LEU A 371 -0.89 -19.14 -7.01
CA LEU A 371 -2.07 -20.01 -7.08
C LEU A 371 -1.63 -21.48 -7.02
N LYS A 372 -2.10 -22.23 -6.01
CA LYS A 372 -1.84 -23.66 -5.82
C LYS A 372 -3.07 -24.34 -5.21
N ASN A 373 -3.50 -25.46 -5.78
CA ASN A 373 -4.61 -26.28 -5.27
C ASN A 373 -5.91 -25.51 -4.96
N ASP A 374 -6.34 -24.60 -5.85
CA ASP A 374 -7.49 -23.70 -5.67
C ASP A 374 -7.34 -22.63 -4.57
N TYR A 375 -6.14 -22.46 -4.01
CA TYR A 375 -5.83 -21.43 -3.02
C TYR A 375 -4.82 -20.43 -3.57
N ILE A 376 -5.00 -19.17 -3.18
CA ILE A 376 -3.95 -18.16 -3.28
C ILE A 376 -3.16 -18.19 -1.99
N TYR A 377 -1.84 -18.34 -2.11
CA TYR A 377 -0.89 -18.22 -1.02
C TYR A 377 -0.23 -16.85 -1.05
N PHE A 378 0.17 -16.34 0.11
CA PHE A 378 1.04 -15.17 0.27
C PHE A 378 1.71 -15.20 1.66
N THR A 379 2.81 -14.48 1.83
CA THR A 379 3.56 -14.41 3.09
C THR A 379 3.74 -12.95 3.49
N LEU A 380 3.49 -12.65 4.77
CA LEU A 380 3.66 -11.31 5.31
C LEU A 380 5.14 -10.94 5.47
N ASN A 381 5.42 -9.65 5.47
CA ASN A 381 6.69 -9.09 5.86
C ASN A 381 7.07 -9.39 7.32
N GLY A 382 8.32 -9.07 7.68
CA GLY A 382 8.88 -9.38 8.98
C GLY A 382 9.21 -10.87 9.15
N SER A 383 9.49 -11.25 10.39
CA SER A 383 9.87 -12.62 10.80
C SER A 383 9.66 -12.78 12.30
N GLU A 384 10.12 -13.89 12.89
CA GLU A 384 10.16 -14.05 14.35
C GLU A 384 11.06 -13.00 15.03
N GLU A 385 12.03 -12.43 14.31
CA GLU A 385 13.02 -11.48 14.82
C GLU A 385 12.80 -10.04 14.32
N THR A 386 11.92 -9.85 13.32
CA THR A 386 11.65 -8.54 12.71
C THR A 386 10.17 -8.22 12.74
N ALA A 387 9.84 -7.03 13.27
CA ALA A 387 8.45 -6.62 13.48
C ALA A 387 7.64 -6.56 12.18
N LEU A 388 6.35 -6.86 12.30
CA LEU A 388 5.39 -6.66 11.22
C LEU A 388 5.25 -5.16 10.93
N LYS A 389 5.36 -4.76 9.66
CA LYS A 389 4.89 -3.44 9.21
C LYS A 389 3.44 -3.57 8.76
N ALA A 390 2.54 -2.87 9.43
CA ALA A 390 1.13 -2.82 9.05
C ALA A 390 0.94 -2.11 7.69
N GLY A 391 -0.12 -2.47 6.96
CA GLY A 391 -0.38 -1.92 5.63
C GLY A 391 -1.56 -2.57 4.93
N ASN A 392 -1.70 -2.29 3.65
CA ASN A 392 -2.75 -2.83 2.79
C ASN A 392 -2.15 -3.33 1.48
N ALA A 393 -2.64 -4.47 0.98
CA ALA A 393 -2.34 -4.96 -0.35
C ALA A 393 -3.60 -5.43 -1.05
N VAL A 394 -3.57 -5.51 -2.37
CA VAL A 394 -4.59 -6.17 -3.19
C VAL A 394 -3.94 -7.24 -4.03
N ILE A 395 -4.45 -8.46 -3.92
CA ILE A 395 -4.07 -9.58 -4.78
C ILE A 395 -5.16 -9.75 -5.83
N ALA A 396 -4.78 -9.81 -7.11
CA ALA A 396 -5.68 -10.11 -8.22
C ALA A 396 -5.44 -11.53 -8.72
N ALA A 397 -6.52 -12.22 -9.09
CA ALA A 397 -6.47 -13.47 -9.84
C ALA A 397 -6.81 -13.22 -11.30
N TYR A 398 -6.14 -13.95 -12.18
CA TYR A 398 -6.21 -13.77 -13.63
C TYR A 398 -6.67 -15.05 -14.32
N ASP A 399 -7.40 -14.92 -15.42
CA ASP A 399 -7.66 -16.02 -16.34
C ASP A 399 -6.43 -16.35 -17.22
N GLY A 400 -6.56 -17.37 -18.08
CA GLY A 400 -5.50 -17.76 -19.01
C GLY A 400 -5.17 -16.72 -20.09
N ALA A 401 -6.00 -15.69 -20.26
CA ALA A 401 -5.75 -14.57 -21.16
C ALA A 401 -5.10 -13.37 -20.44
N GLY A 402 -4.85 -13.47 -19.13
CA GLY A 402 -4.28 -12.38 -18.33
C GLY A 402 -5.31 -11.33 -17.92
N MET A 403 -6.61 -11.62 -18.00
CA MET A 403 -7.66 -10.71 -17.52
C MET A 403 -7.96 -10.98 -16.05
N ILE A 404 -8.14 -9.92 -15.27
CA ILE A 404 -8.53 -10.03 -13.86
C ILE A 404 -9.94 -10.62 -13.78
N VAL A 405 -10.08 -11.73 -13.06
CA VAL A 405 -11.39 -12.37 -12.78
C VAL A 405 -11.93 -12.00 -11.40
N TRP A 406 -11.04 -11.74 -10.43
CA TRP A 406 -11.38 -11.26 -9.10
C TRP A 406 -10.16 -10.67 -8.40
N SER A 407 -10.38 -9.92 -7.32
CA SER A 407 -9.30 -9.41 -6.47
C SER A 407 -9.76 -9.31 -5.02
N TRP A 408 -8.80 -9.42 -4.11
CA TRP A 408 -9.00 -9.43 -2.66
C TRP A 408 -8.08 -8.43 -1.99
N HIS A 409 -8.60 -7.74 -0.97
CA HIS A 409 -7.86 -6.87 -0.08
C HIS A 409 -7.22 -7.70 1.04
N ILE A 410 -5.93 -7.51 1.27
CA ILE A 410 -5.20 -8.03 2.43
C ILE A 410 -4.93 -6.87 3.37
N TRP A 411 -5.54 -6.89 4.55
CA TRP A 411 -5.30 -5.93 5.61
C TRP A 411 -4.26 -6.49 6.58
N VAL A 412 -3.05 -5.92 6.53
CA VAL A 412 -1.92 -6.37 7.33
C VAL A 412 -1.92 -5.62 8.66
N THR A 413 -2.25 -6.31 9.75
CA THR A 413 -2.24 -5.77 11.12
C THR A 413 -2.20 -6.90 12.15
N ASP A 414 -1.40 -6.73 13.20
CA ASP A 414 -1.31 -7.63 14.36
C ASP A 414 -2.36 -7.33 15.45
N VAL A 415 -3.21 -6.32 15.23
CA VAL A 415 -4.25 -5.92 16.16
C VAL A 415 -5.37 -6.96 16.19
N ASP A 416 -5.73 -7.40 17.38
CA ASP A 416 -6.96 -8.17 17.62
C ASP A 416 -8.19 -7.25 17.45
N LEU A 417 -8.69 -7.17 16.22
CA LEU A 417 -9.86 -6.35 15.87
C LEU A 417 -11.13 -6.81 16.57
N ASP A 418 -11.26 -8.11 16.85
CA ASP A 418 -12.43 -8.70 17.52
C ASP A 418 -12.50 -8.29 19.00
N ALA A 419 -11.36 -8.27 19.69
CA ALA A 419 -11.28 -7.78 21.06
C ALA A 419 -11.52 -6.26 21.19
N LYS A 420 -11.45 -5.51 20.08
CA LYS A 420 -11.61 -4.05 20.04
C LYS A 420 -13.00 -3.60 19.61
N VAL A 421 -13.89 -4.51 19.23
CA VAL A 421 -15.25 -4.19 18.79
C VAL A 421 -15.99 -3.32 19.80
N GLN A 422 -16.68 -2.30 19.29
CA GLN A 422 -17.44 -1.35 20.09
C GLN A 422 -18.94 -1.58 19.89
N THR A 423 -19.70 -1.60 20.98
CA THR A 423 -21.16 -1.70 20.93
C THR A 423 -21.76 -0.30 20.92
N TYR A 424 -22.44 0.05 19.85
CA TYR A 424 -23.09 1.35 19.69
C TYR A 424 -24.53 1.30 20.21
N THR A 425 -25.10 2.46 20.54
CA THR A 425 -26.56 2.62 20.62
C THR A 425 -27.07 3.28 19.36
N VAL A 426 -28.30 2.93 18.99
CA VAL A 426 -29.07 3.63 17.96
C VAL A 426 -30.07 4.56 18.62
N HIS A 427 -30.53 5.58 17.88
CA HIS A 427 -31.48 6.54 18.44
C HIS A 427 -32.74 5.85 18.98
N ALA A 428 -33.30 6.37 20.07
CA ALA A 428 -34.44 5.75 20.78
C ALA A 428 -35.67 5.55 19.89
N ASP A 429 -35.82 6.34 18.84
CA ASP A 429 -36.92 6.22 17.90
C ASP A 429 -36.83 5.01 16.97
N TYR A 430 -35.67 4.35 16.90
CA TYR A 430 -35.52 3.06 16.24
C TYR A 430 -35.74 1.87 17.19
N SER A 431 -36.16 2.11 18.44
CA SER A 431 -36.40 1.06 19.46
C SER A 431 -37.39 -0.02 19.02
N ALA A 432 -38.31 0.29 18.11
CA ALA A 432 -39.25 -0.67 17.54
C ALA A 432 -38.60 -1.72 16.60
N TYR A 433 -37.34 -1.51 16.21
CA TYR A 433 -36.59 -2.39 15.32
C TYR A 433 -35.49 -3.12 16.11
N PRO A 434 -35.75 -4.33 16.62
CA PRO A 434 -34.81 -5.07 17.47
C PRO A 434 -33.51 -5.43 16.73
N ALA A 435 -33.58 -5.65 15.42
CA ALA A 435 -32.43 -6.00 14.59
C ALA A 435 -31.40 -4.86 14.43
N PHE A 436 -31.78 -3.61 14.74
CA PHE A 436 -30.87 -2.46 14.73
C PHE A 436 -30.29 -2.15 16.11
N GLN A 437 -30.73 -2.83 17.18
CA GLN A 437 -30.28 -2.52 18.52
C GLN A 437 -28.87 -3.07 18.76
N SER A 438 -28.04 -2.30 19.45
CA SER A 438 -26.69 -2.70 19.85
C SER A 438 -25.77 -3.16 18.69
N PRO A 439 -25.64 -2.39 17.58
CA PRO A 439 -24.74 -2.78 16.50
C PRO A 439 -23.29 -2.79 17.01
N MET A 440 -22.59 -3.87 16.69
CA MET A 440 -21.21 -4.11 17.05
C MET A 440 -20.33 -3.65 15.89
N MET A 441 -19.51 -2.62 16.10
CA MET A 441 -18.73 -1.94 15.07
C MET A 441 -17.24 -2.14 15.31
N MET A 442 -16.44 -2.23 14.25
CA MET A 442 -14.99 -2.09 14.38
C MET A 442 -14.62 -0.73 14.98
N ASP A 443 -13.57 -0.70 15.79
CA ASP A 443 -13.05 0.52 16.42
C ASP A 443 -12.38 1.49 15.42
N ARG A 444 -12.07 1.01 14.22
CA ARG A 444 -11.38 1.74 13.15
C ARG A 444 -11.99 1.49 11.77
N ASN A 445 -11.61 2.32 10.81
CA ASN A 445 -12.01 2.15 9.42
C ASN A 445 -11.29 0.96 8.76
N LEU A 446 -11.92 0.37 7.75
CA LEU A 446 -11.35 -0.74 6.98
C LEU A 446 -10.03 -0.32 6.33
N GLY A 447 -8.97 -1.09 6.62
CA GLY A 447 -7.61 -0.84 6.14
C GLY A 447 -6.83 0.21 6.93
N ALA A 448 -7.32 0.68 8.07
CA ALA A 448 -6.56 1.57 8.95
C ALA A 448 -5.39 0.83 9.61
N THR A 449 -4.20 1.46 9.66
CA THR A 449 -2.99 0.88 10.27
C THR A 449 -2.77 1.32 11.71
N ASP A 450 -3.51 2.32 12.19
CA ASP A 450 -3.57 2.72 13.59
C ASP A 450 -4.98 3.22 13.98
N ASP A 451 -5.17 3.63 15.23
CA ASP A 451 -6.41 4.20 15.78
C ASP A 451 -6.24 5.64 16.29
N LYS A 452 -5.15 6.31 15.87
CA LYS A 452 -4.74 7.61 16.43
C LYS A 452 -5.13 8.75 15.50
N LEU A 453 -5.70 9.80 16.09
CA LEU A 453 -5.92 11.06 15.38
C LEU A 453 -4.60 11.82 15.22
N TRP A 454 -4.46 12.52 14.11
CA TRP A 454 -3.31 13.36 13.80
C TRP A 454 -3.61 14.85 14.01
N SER A 455 -2.59 15.71 14.11
CA SER A 455 -2.77 17.14 14.42
C SER A 455 -2.23 18.08 13.35
N ALA A 456 -1.27 17.65 12.53
CA ALA A 456 -0.71 18.42 11.42
C ALA A 456 -0.99 17.76 10.05
N ALA A 457 -0.97 18.55 8.98
CA ALA A 457 -1.18 18.05 7.61
C ALA A 457 -0.13 17.03 7.16
N THR A 458 1.05 17.07 7.76
CA THR A 458 2.21 16.22 7.47
C THR A 458 2.37 15.04 8.45
N ASP A 459 1.46 14.91 9.41
CA ASP A 459 1.47 13.79 10.35
C ASP A 459 1.01 12.50 9.65
N PRO A 460 1.46 11.32 10.15
CA PRO A 460 0.96 10.03 9.68
C PRO A 460 -0.56 9.93 9.84
N LYS A 461 -1.24 9.37 8.83
CA LYS A 461 -2.71 9.27 8.76
C LYS A 461 -3.19 7.83 8.86
N GLY A 462 -2.54 7.00 9.68
CA GLY A 462 -2.81 5.55 9.74
C GLY A 462 -4.24 5.20 10.13
N SER A 463 -4.92 6.03 10.92
CA SER A 463 -6.33 5.81 11.29
C SER A 463 -7.32 6.04 10.16
N HIS A 464 -6.91 6.62 9.03
CA HIS A 464 -7.78 7.02 7.94
C HIS A 464 -8.52 5.85 7.28
N GLY A 465 -7.80 4.77 6.95
CA GLY A 465 -8.30 3.62 6.17
C GLY A 465 -8.39 3.88 4.66
N LEU A 466 -9.09 3.00 3.94
CA LEU A 466 -9.21 3.01 2.48
C LEU A 466 -10.54 3.58 1.99
N PHE A 467 -10.62 3.94 0.71
CA PHE A 467 -11.84 4.43 0.05
C PHE A 467 -12.45 3.38 -0.88
N TYR A 468 -13.77 3.46 -1.07
CA TYR A 468 -14.53 2.59 -1.97
C TYR A 468 -15.55 3.41 -2.76
N GLN A 469 -15.80 3.04 -4.02
CA GLN A 469 -17.01 3.49 -4.72
C GLN A 469 -18.18 2.60 -4.28
N TRP A 470 -19.34 3.18 -4.00
CA TRP A 470 -20.45 2.44 -3.38
C TRP A 470 -20.84 1.21 -4.21
N GLY A 471 -20.86 0.04 -3.58
CA GLY A 471 -21.18 -1.24 -4.23
C GLY A 471 -19.99 -1.98 -4.87
N ARG A 472 -18.77 -1.41 -4.82
CA ARG A 472 -17.55 -2.11 -5.25
C ARG A 472 -16.81 -2.71 -4.05
N LYS A 473 -16.15 -3.84 -4.29
CA LYS A 473 -15.25 -4.48 -3.32
C LYS A 473 -13.82 -3.91 -3.33
N ASP A 474 -13.46 -3.17 -4.37
CA ASP A 474 -12.06 -2.80 -4.65
C ASP A 474 -11.66 -1.54 -3.87
N PRO A 475 -10.64 -1.61 -3.00
CA PRO A 475 -10.16 -0.44 -2.30
C PRO A 475 -9.35 0.51 -3.19
N ILE A 476 -9.49 1.80 -2.91
CA ILE A 476 -8.66 2.89 -3.41
C ILE A 476 -7.85 3.42 -2.21
N ILE A 477 -6.55 3.68 -2.44
CA ILE A 477 -5.65 4.13 -1.37
C ILE A 477 -6.09 5.47 -0.76
N GLY A 478 -5.76 5.65 0.51
CA GLY A 478 -5.99 6.87 1.27
C GLY A 478 -4.97 7.99 0.99
N PRO A 479 -4.98 9.07 1.80
CA PRO A 479 -4.05 10.18 1.67
C PRO A 479 -2.60 9.77 1.94
N SER A 480 -1.68 10.51 1.33
CA SER A 480 -0.27 10.47 1.70
C SER A 480 -0.01 11.10 3.08
N ASP A 481 1.08 10.70 3.72
CA ASP A 481 1.50 11.30 4.99
C ASP A 481 1.97 12.75 4.80
N GLY A 482 2.61 13.08 3.67
CA GLY A 482 3.19 14.39 3.41
C GLY A 482 2.22 15.44 2.87
N GLU A 483 1.14 15.03 2.22
CA GLU A 483 0.17 15.93 1.56
C GLU A 483 -1.26 15.42 1.77
N ALA A 484 -2.07 16.19 2.50
CA ALA A 484 -3.40 15.76 2.93
C ALA A 484 -4.40 15.49 1.78
N ASN A 485 -4.24 16.15 0.62
CA ASN A 485 -5.12 15.98 -0.54
C ASN A 485 -4.44 15.24 -1.71
N ALA A 486 -3.32 14.55 -1.45
CA ALA A 486 -2.67 13.66 -2.41
C ALA A 486 -2.89 12.20 -2.01
N HIS A 487 -3.11 11.33 -2.98
CA HIS A 487 -3.17 9.89 -2.76
C HIS A 487 -1.79 9.36 -2.34
N ALA A 488 -1.74 8.40 -1.43
CA ALA A 488 -0.48 7.74 -1.10
C ALA A 488 0.04 6.92 -2.29
N THR A 489 1.35 6.83 -2.40
CA THR A 489 2.01 5.96 -3.37
C THR A 489 1.77 4.50 -3.02
N VAL A 490 1.57 3.67 -4.03
CA VAL A 490 1.52 2.21 -3.90
C VAL A 490 2.46 1.56 -4.90
N TYR A 491 2.76 0.30 -4.63
CA TYR A 491 3.77 -0.45 -5.35
C TYR A 491 3.19 -1.74 -5.90
N ASP A 492 3.67 -2.19 -7.05
CA ASP A 492 3.32 -3.49 -7.59
C ASP A 492 4.17 -4.63 -6.98
N LYS A 493 4.14 -5.82 -7.59
CA LYS A 493 4.93 -6.99 -7.18
C LYS A 493 6.43 -6.79 -7.27
N ASP A 494 6.88 -5.90 -8.16
CA ASP A 494 8.30 -5.59 -8.40
C ASP A 494 8.76 -4.42 -7.53
N ASN A 495 7.88 -3.94 -6.63
CA ASN A 495 8.06 -2.78 -5.77
C ASN A 495 8.19 -1.46 -6.54
N GLU A 496 7.71 -1.44 -7.77
CA GLU A 496 7.66 -0.26 -8.62
C GLU A 496 6.38 0.52 -8.40
N VAL A 497 6.47 1.84 -8.52
CA VAL A 497 5.32 2.74 -8.32
C VAL A 497 4.25 2.46 -9.38
N VAL A 498 3.02 2.19 -8.92
CA VAL A 498 1.85 2.02 -9.79
C VAL A 498 0.80 3.10 -9.49
N SER A 499 0.07 3.53 -10.52
CA SER A 499 -0.93 4.59 -10.43
C SER A 499 -2.32 4.09 -10.81
N TRP A 500 -3.34 4.63 -10.15
CA TRP A 500 -4.74 4.44 -10.58
C TRP A 500 -5.03 5.22 -11.85
N ASP A 501 -5.94 4.68 -12.65
CA ASP A 501 -6.57 5.43 -13.72
C ASP A 501 -7.78 6.19 -13.17
N PHE A 502 -7.59 7.49 -12.93
CA PHE A 502 -8.63 8.42 -12.53
C PHE A 502 -9.30 9.12 -13.73
N THR A 503 -9.07 8.70 -14.97
CA THR A 503 -9.60 9.38 -16.17
C THR A 503 -10.91 8.77 -16.69
N VAL A 504 -11.30 7.61 -16.16
CA VAL A 504 -12.39 6.78 -16.68
C VAL A 504 -13.75 7.42 -16.43
N THR A 505 -14.57 7.48 -17.48
CA THR A 505 -15.97 7.94 -17.43
C THR A 505 -16.96 6.90 -17.96
N THR A 506 -16.46 5.83 -18.58
CA THR A 506 -17.27 4.75 -19.12
C THR A 506 -17.83 3.90 -18.00
N LEU A 507 -19.16 3.76 -17.96
CA LEU A 507 -19.85 2.87 -17.04
C LEU A 507 -19.50 1.41 -17.36
N ILE A 508 -19.36 0.59 -16.32
CA ILE A 508 -19.10 -0.85 -16.47
C ILE A 508 -20.38 -1.65 -16.29
N SER A 509 -20.42 -2.86 -16.86
CA SER A 509 -21.50 -3.82 -16.63
C SER A 509 -21.28 -4.62 -15.35
N ARG A 510 -22.32 -5.34 -14.90
CA ARG A 510 -22.24 -6.18 -13.70
C ARG A 510 -21.17 -7.29 -13.85
N GLU A 511 -21.02 -7.89 -15.03
CA GLU A 511 -19.97 -8.88 -15.29
C GLU A 511 -18.54 -8.31 -15.29
N ASP A 512 -18.41 -6.98 -15.39
CA ASP A 512 -17.13 -6.28 -15.47
C ASP A 512 -16.67 -5.67 -14.14
N ILE A 513 -17.49 -5.75 -13.07
CA ILE A 513 -17.19 -5.17 -11.75
C ILE A 513 -15.80 -5.60 -11.25
N ALA A 514 -15.46 -6.87 -11.43
CA ALA A 514 -14.19 -7.43 -10.95
C ALA A 514 -12.97 -7.12 -11.84
N LYS A 515 -13.17 -6.72 -13.10
CA LYS A 515 -12.09 -6.60 -14.11
C LYS A 515 -11.24 -5.35 -13.94
N TYR A 516 -11.74 -4.33 -13.25
CA TYR A 516 -11.14 -3.00 -13.22
C TYR A 516 -10.85 -2.43 -11.82
N PRO A 517 -10.19 -3.19 -10.92
CA PRO A 517 -9.93 -2.76 -9.54
C PRO A 517 -9.10 -1.46 -9.42
N MET A 518 -8.24 -1.16 -10.40
CA MET A 518 -7.40 0.07 -10.43
C MET A 518 -8.00 1.24 -11.23
N LYS A 519 -9.28 1.14 -11.63
CA LYS A 519 -9.97 2.23 -12.34
C LYS A 519 -10.97 2.93 -11.43
N TYR A 520 -10.81 4.24 -11.27
CA TYR A 520 -11.82 5.08 -10.63
C TYR A 520 -12.76 5.65 -11.68
N ILE A 521 -14.05 5.31 -11.59
CA ILE A 521 -15.03 5.72 -12.59
C ILE A 521 -15.72 7.02 -12.14
N LYS A 522 -15.61 8.06 -12.97
CA LYS A 522 -16.20 9.38 -12.77
C LYS A 522 -17.64 9.45 -13.27
N GLY A 523 -18.38 10.47 -12.82
CA GLY A 523 -19.78 10.70 -13.20
C GLY A 523 -20.73 10.59 -12.02
N ASP A 524 -21.98 10.23 -12.28
CA ASP A 524 -23.02 10.12 -11.25
C ASP A 524 -23.19 8.69 -10.74
N ASN A 525 -23.04 7.74 -11.65
CA ASN A 525 -22.97 6.31 -11.37
C ASN A 525 -21.71 5.75 -12.03
N TRP A 526 -21.21 4.62 -11.54
CA TRP A 526 -20.09 3.89 -12.16
C TRP A 526 -20.57 2.61 -12.87
N LEU A 527 -21.76 2.12 -12.51
CA LEU A 527 -22.40 0.93 -13.07
C LEU A 527 -23.41 1.35 -14.14
N ASN A 528 -23.52 0.58 -15.22
CA ASN A 528 -24.45 0.84 -16.32
C ASN A 528 -25.91 0.41 -16.04
N GLU A 529 -26.21 0.07 -14.79
CA GLU A 529 -27.54 -0.28 -14.32
C GLU A 529 -27.78 0.25 -12.89
N ASP A 530 -29.05 0.26 -12.49
CA ASP A 530 -29.45 0.49 -11.11
C ASP A 530 -29.35 -0.82 -10.32
N ALA A 531 -28.66 -0.78 -9.19
CA ALA A 531 -28.40 -1.97 -8.37
C ALA A 531 -28.35 -1.60 -6.89
N TYR A 532 -29.41 -1.88 -6.14
CA TYR A 532 -29.51 -1.52 -4.72
C TYR A 532 -28.93 -2.60 -3.80
N ASP A 533 -28.79 -3.81 -4.32
CA ASP A 533 -28.38 -5.02 -3.61
C ASP A 533 -26.86 -5.25 -3.58
N LEU A 534 -26.04 -4.35 -4.14
CA LEU A 534 -24.60 -4.58 -4.31
C LEU A 534 -23.87 -4.89 -3.00
N TRP A 535 -24.23 -4.25 -1.89
CA TRP A 535 -23.71 -4.59 -0.55
C TRP A 535 -24.75 -5.29 0.34
N GLY A 536 -25.71 -5.96 -0.30
CA GLY A 536 -26.63 -6.92 0.31
C GLY A 536 -27.79 -6.31 1.10
N ASN A 537 -28.01 -4.99 0.99
CA ASN A 537 -29.25 -4.36 1.45
C ASN A 537 -30.02 -3.73 0.27
N SER A 538 -31.02 -4.45 -0.21
CA SER A 538 -31.86 -4.02 -1.33
C SER A 538 -32.85 -2.90 -0.98
N THR A 539 -33.01 -2.55 0.30
CA THR A 539 -33.92 -1.48 0.73
C THR A 539 -33.29 -0.10 0.48
N VAL A 540 -34.10 0.86 0.03
CA VAL A 540 -33.66 2.23 -0.22
C VAL A 540 -33.86 3.06 1.04
N TYR A 541 -32.77 3.62 1.56
CA TYR A 541 -32.78 4.50 2.73
C TYR A 541 -32.54 5.94 2.28
N ALA A 542 -33.63 6.59 1.87
CA ALA A 542 -33.67 8.02 1.63
C ALA A 542 -33.69 8.80 2.97
N THR A 543 -33.92 10.11 2.91
CA THR A 543 -34.01 10.98 4.10
C THR A 543 -35.18 10.63 5.04
N GLY A 544 -36.17 9.84 4.59
CA GLY A 544 -37.28 9.37 5.43
C GLY A 544 -37.38 7.85 5.45
N GLY A 545 -36.83 7.22 6.50
CA GLY A 545 -37.18 5.87 6.99
C GLY A 545 -37.19 4.71 5.98
N GLY A 546 -36.25 3.76 6.07
CA GLY A 546 -36.37 2.47 5.40
C GLY A 546 -37.18 1.45 6.21
N ASP A 547 -37.38 0.25 5.63
CA ASP A 547 -37.99 -0.88 6.34
C ASP A 547 -37.02 -1.47 7.38
N GLY A 548 -37.53 -2.33 8.28
CA GLY A 548 -36.76 -2.96 9.34
C GLY A 548 -35.68 -3.96 8.88
N SER A 549 -35.35 -4.01 7.58
CA SER A 549 -34.32 -4.88 7.02
C SER A 549 -32.92 -4.44 7.45
N ILE A 550 -32.09 -5.37 7.86
CA ILE A 550 -30.66 -5.12 8.15
C ILE A 550 -29.76 -5.44 6.95
N GLY A 551 -30.32 -6.04 5.89
CA GLY A 551 -29.55 -6.63 4.80
C GLY A 551 -28.70 -7.83 5.21
N SER A 552 -27.86 -8.30 4.29
CA SER A 552 -26.88 -9.39 4.45
C SER A 552 -25.55 -9.00 3.82
N LYS A 553 -24.48 -9.74 4.09
CA LYS A 553 -23.22 -9.58 3.36
C LYS A 553 -23.38 -10.16 1.94
N SER A 554 -23.02 -9.38 0.92
CA SER A 554 -22.99 -9.85 -0.47
C SER A 554 -21.58 -10.21 -0.92
N ILE A 555 -21.46 -10.74 -2.14
CA ILE A 555 -20.16 -11.00 -2.75
C ILE A 555 -19.38 -9.73 -3.12
N TYR A 556 -19.96 -8.53 -3.08
CA TYR A 556 -19.23 -7.27 -3.33
C TYR A 556 -18.95 -6.47 -2.04
N ASP A 557 -19.38 -6.97 -0.88
CA ASP A 557 -19.10 -6.39 0.41
C ASP A 557 -17.58 -6.43 0.69
N PRO A 558 -16.90 -5.29 0.94
CA PRO A 558 -15.46 -5.24 1.13
C PRO A 558 -14.99 -5.69 2.53
N CYS A 559 -15.87 -5.94 3.49
CA CYS A 559 -15.45 -6.23 4.86
C CYS A 559 -14.86 -7.66 5.01
N PRO A 560 -14.05 -7.90 6.05
CA PRO A 560 -13.47 -9.23 6.30
C PRO A 560 -14.49 -10.26 6.82
N PRO A 561 -14.11 -11.54 6.97
CA PRO A 561 -14.93 -12.58 7.60
C PRO A 561 -15.53 -12.13 8.93
N GLY A 562 -16.80 -12.45 9.16
CA GLY A 562 -17.56 -12.07 10.36
C GLY A 562 -18.02 -10.61 10.40
N TYR A 563 -17.76 -9.83 9.35
CA TYR A 563 -18.09 -8.41 9.27
C TYR A 563 -18.73 -8.05 7.92
N ARG A 564 -19.48 -6.95 7.88
CA ARG A 564 -20.11 -6.41 6.67
C ARG A 564 -20.17 -4.88 6.68
N VAL A 565 -20.44 -4.27 5.54
CA VAL A 565 -20.71 -2.83 5.44
C VAL A 565 -21.91 -2.49 6.33
N PRO A 566 -21.84 -1.40 7.11
CA PRO A 566 -22.83 -1.15 8.13
C PRO A 566 -24.19 -0.71 7.58
N HIS A 567 -25.23 -1.03 8.33
CA HIS A 567 -26.57 -0.49 8.09
C HIS A 567 -26.60 1.05 8.27
N PRO A 568 -27.37 1.82 7.46
CA PRO A 568 -27.40 3.28 7.53
C PRO A 568 -27.70 3.90 8.91
N TYR A 569 -28.39 3.18 9.80
CA TYR A 569 -28.82 3.71 11.10
C TYR A 569 -27.85 3.44 12.26
N VAL A 570 -26.70 2.78 12.05
CA VAL A 570 -25.73 2.54 13.14
C VAL A 570 -25.20 3.85 13.75
N TRP A 571 -25.19 4.93 12.98
CA TRP A 571 -24.73 6.26 13.43
C TRP A 571 -25.82 7.16 14.02
N SER A 572 -27.07 6.69 14.06
CA SER A 572 -28.19 7.49 14.57
C SER A 572 -28.01 7.90 16.03
N GLY A 573 -27.30 7.10 16.83
CA GLY A 573 -26.96 7.39 18.22
C GLY A 573 -26.04 8.60 18.43
N PHE A 574 -25.46 9.17 17.36
CA PHE A 574 -24.64 10.40 17.45
C PHE A 574 -25.47 11.69 17.47
N THR A 575 -26.80 11.58 17.37
CA THR A 575 -27.73 12.70 17.20
C THR A 575 -28.93 12.59 18.16
N SER A 576 -29.75 13.64 18.28
CA SER A 576 -30.89 13.72 19.22
C SER A 576 -32.31 13.64 18.60
N THR A 577 -32.48 13.37 17.29
CA THR A 577 -33.82 13.28 16.64
C THR A 577 -33.88 12.30 15.44
N ILE A 578 -35.10 11.87 15.04
CA ILE A 578 -35.41 10.92 13.94
C ILE A 578 -34.96 11.36 12.55
N SER A 579 -35.05 12.66 12.23
CA SER A 579 -35.17 13.08 10.83
C SER A 579 -33.83 12.98 10.09
N GLY A 580 -33.63 11.83 9.47
CA GLY A 580 -32.60 11.59 8.48
C GLY A 580 -32.58 12.71 7.44
N GLY A 581 -31.38 13.21 7.17
CA GLY A 581 -31.09 13.85 5.91
C GLY A 581 -31.41 15.33 5.74
N ASN A 582 -31.79 16.10 6.76
CA ASN A 582 -31.67 17.56 6.74
C ASN A 582 -31.60 18.16 8.16
N HIS A 583 -30.39 18.26 8.71
CA HIS A 583 -30.15 18.90 10.02
C HIS A 583 -30.16 20.45 9.94
N LYS A 584 -31.03 21.04 9.12
CA LYS A 584 -31.11 22.51 8.93
C LYS A 584 -32.23 23.22 9.68
N THR A 585 -33.08 22.52 10.43
CA THR A 585 -34.22 23.18 11.11
C THR A 585 -34.38 22.69 12.55
N GLY A 586 -33.70 23.37 13.49
CA GLY A 586 -34.01 23.37 14.92
C GLY A 586 -33.32 22.29 15.78
N ALA A 587 -32.51 22.71 16.75
CA ALA A 587 -32.05 21.98 17.94
C ALA A 587 -31.54 20.53 17.78
N VAL A 588 -30.83 20.19 16.70
CA VAL A 588 -30.03 18.95 16.67
C VAL A 588 -28.75 19.19 17.46
N THR A 589 -28.53 18.42 18.52
CA THR A 589 -27.28 18.43 19.30
C THR A 589 -26.48 17.17 18.98
N THR A 590 -25.26 17.35 18.47
CA THR A 590 -24.27 16.26 18.34
C THR A 590 -23.25 16.38 19.44
N SER A 591 -22.96 15.29 20.15
CA SER A 591 -21.96 15.27 21.23
C SER A 591 -20.56 14.90 20.71
N ALA A 592 -20.13 15.51 19.61
CA ALA A 592 -18.78 15.33 19.08
C ALA A 592 -17.79 16.24 19.81
N LEU A 593 -16.62 15.70 20.16
CA LEU A 593 -15.50 16.42 20.76
C LEU A 593 -14.36 16.51 19.74
N GLY A 594 -13.68 17.66 19.73
CA GLY A 594 -12.59 17.97 18.79
C GLY A 594 -13.01 18.92 17.68
N ASP A 595 -12.04 19.65 17.14
CA ASP A 595 -12.24 20.58 16.02
C ASP A 595 -11.78 19.91 14.73
N ILE A 596 -12.72 19.36 13.95
CA ILE A 596 -12.40 18.64 12.69
C ILE A 596 -11.69 19.50 11.64
N THR A 597 -11.61 20.82 11.83
CA THR A 597 -10.83 21.71 10.96
C THR A 597 -9.37 21.83 11.38
N LYS A 598 -9.02 21.41 12.60
CA LYS A 598 -7.68 21.55 13.20
C LYS A 598 -7.02 20.24 13.59
N GLN A 599 -7.77 19.14 13.60
CA GLN A 599 -7.27 17.80 13.90
C GLN A 599 -7.86 16.78 12.94
N GLY A 600 -7.16 15.67 12.79
CA GLY A 600 -7.43 14.56 11.89
C GLY A 600 -8.68 13.74 12.16
N GLY A 601 -9.66 14.27 12.90
CA GLY A 601 -10.90 13.57 13.23
C GLY A 601 -11.60 14.15 14.45
N VAL A 602 -12.62 13.42 14.91
CA VAL A 602 -13.43 13.78 16.08
C VAL A 602 -13.77 12.53 16.88
N THR A 603 -14.26 12.76 18.09
CA THR A 603 -14.69 11.72 19.00
C THR A 603 -16.18 11.87 19.31
N PHE A 604 -16.96 10.80 19.19
CA PHE A 604 -18.37 10.76 19.58
C PHE A 604 -18.55 10.00 20.89
N ALA A 605 -19.57 10.36 21.67
CA ALA A 605 -20.04 9.58 22.81
C ALA A 605 -21.17 8.65 22.35
N ASN A 606 -20.95 7.33 22.37
CA ASN A 606 -21.97 6.33 22.04
C ASN A 606 -21.69 4.97 22.70
N GLY A 607 -22.21 4.76 23.92
CA GLY A 607 -21.85 3.58 24.74
C GLY A 607 -20.40 3.60 25.26
N GLY A 608 -19.65 4.67 24.95
CA GLY A 608 -18.23 4.86 25.20
C GLY A 608 -17.67 5.96 24.30
N THR A 609 -16.35 6.11 24.33
CA THR A 609 -15.60 7.05 23.48
C THR A 609 -15.30 6.40 22.13
N VAL A 610 -15.80 6.99 21.04
CA VAL A 610 -15.69 6.44 19.69
C VAL A 610 -14.96 7.42 18.77
N ILE A 611 -13.85 7.00 18.16
CA ILE A 611 -13.01 7.86 17.33
C ILE A 611 -13.38 7.70 15.85
N TYR A 612 -13.64 8.81 15.16
CA TYR A 612 -13.81 8.87 13.71
C TYR A 612 -12.76 9.81 13.09
N PRO A 613 -11.87 9.28 12.23
CA PRO A 613 -10.91 10.11 11.51
C PRO A 613 -11.62 11.00 10.49
N SER A 614 -11.02 12.14 10.18
CA SER A 614 -11.47 13.06 9.13
C SER A 614 -11.08 12.47 7.78
N THR A 615 -11.92 11.56 7.28
CA THR A 615 -11.66 10.81 6.05
C THR A 615 -11.70 11.66 4.79
N GLY A 616 -12.30 12.85 4.81
CA GLY A 616 -12.57 13.57 3.58
C GLY A 616 -13.37 12.71 2.59
N PHE A 617 -13.07 12.84 1.29
CA PHE A 617 -13.58 11.97 0.24
C PHE A 617 -12.83 12.12 -1.08
N ILE A 618 -12.98 11.13 -1.97
CA ILE A 618 -12.56 11.24 -3.38
C ILE A 618 -13.75 11.69 -4.23
N ASN A 619 -13.59 12.77 -4.98
CA ASN A 619 -14.57 13.25 -5.96
C ASN A 619 -13.88 13.58 -7.28
N ASN A 620 -14.40 13.01 -8.38
CA ASN A 620 -13.77 13.12 -9.70
C ASN A 620 -12.27 12.77 -9.69
N GLY A 621 -11.90 11.77 -8.89
CA GLY A 621 -10.53 11.27 -8.74
C GLY A 621 -9.61 12.12 -7.85
N ALA A 622 -10.05 13.29 -7.40
CA ALA A 622 -9.28 14.14 -6.49
C ALA A 622 -9.69 13.87 -5.04
N LEU A 623 -8.70 13.71 -4.16
CA LEU A 623 -8.90 13.63 -2.72
C LEU A 623 -9.15 15.04 -2.16
N GLN A 624 -10.15 15.17 -1.29
CA GLN A 624 -10.63 16.47 -0.82
C GLN A 624 -11.00 16.42 0.67
N ARG A 625 -10.80 17.55 1.36
CA ARG A 625 -11.30 17.81 2.72
C ARG A 625 -10.79 16.85 3.78
N VAL A 626 -9.56 16.37 3.63
CA VAL A 626 -8.82 15.70 4.70
C VAL A 626 -8.29 16.78 5.66
N ALA A 627 -8.60 16.65 6.95
CA ALA A 627 -8.11 17.60 7.96
C ALA A 627 -6.62 17.39 8.29
N PRO A 628 -5.92 18.38 8.87
CA PRO A 628 -6.34 19.77 9.11
C PRO A 628 -6.17 20.70 7.89
N ALA A 629 -5.61 20.21 6.78
CA ALA A 629 -5.34 21.05 5.60
C ALA A 629 -6.62 21.47 4.85
N GLY A 630 -7.72 20.74 5.00
CA GLY A 630 -9.03 21.09 4.43
C GLY A 630 -10.10 21.31 5.50
N ASN A 631 -11.23 21.89 5.10
CA ASN A 631 -12.45 21.97 5.93
C ASN A 631 -12.99 20.57 6.21
N GLY A 632 -12.37 19.86 7.16
CA GLY A 632 -12.45 18.43 7.40
C GLY A 632 -13.86 17.86 7.43
N CYS A 633 -14.00 16.60 7.04
CA CYS A 633 -15.24 15.86 7.21
C CYS A 633 -15.01 14.37 7.40
N VAL A 634 -16.01 13.72 7.98
CA VAL A 634 -16.14 12.25 7.97
C VAL A 634 -17.17 11.90 6.91
N SER A 635 -16.81 11.05 5.95
CA SER A 635 -17.73 10.50 4.94
C SER A 635 -17.53 9.00 4.86
N LEU A 636 -18.55 8.23 5.27
CA LEU A 636 -18.50 6.78 5.32
C LEU A 636 -19.71 6.17 4.64
N TRP A 637 -19.49 5.13 3.86
CA TRP A 637 -20.56 4.40 3.22
C TRP A 637 -21.33 3.49 4.17
N SER A 638 -22.62 3.31 3.87
CA SER A 638 -23.48 2.25 4.43
C SER A 638 -23.88 1.25 3.35
N ASN A 639 -24.44 0.11 3.75
CA ASN A 639 -24.74 -1.01 2.87
C ASN A 639 -25.94 -0.81 1.93
N ALA A 640 -26.62 0.34 1.99
CA ALA A 640 -27.86 0.58 1.29
C ALA A 640 -27.78 1.73 0.27
N ALA A 641 -28.64 1.67 -0.75
CA ALA A 641 -28.84 2.77 -1.68
C ALA A 641 -29.70 3.87 -1.03
N ALA A 642 -29.52 5.12 -1.48
CA ALA A 642 -30.36 6.25 -1.05
C ALA A 642 -31.42 6.63 -2.09
N LYS A 643 -31.10 6.44 -3.38
CA LYS A 643 -31.97 6.59 -4.55
C LYS A 643 -31.21 6.08 -5.79
N LYS A 644 -31.81 6.18 -6.97
CA LYS A 644 -31.14 5.96 -8.26
C LYS A 644 -29.76 6.65 -8.29
N ASP A 645 -28.73 5.94 -8.72
CA ASP A 645 -27.32 6.38 -8.81
C ASP A 645 -26.63 6.76 -7.48
N PHE A 646 -27.31 6.64 -6.33
CA PHE A 646 -26.82 7.16 -5.05
C PHE A 646 -26.76 6.07 -3.97
N GLY A 647 -25.63 6.02 -3.26
CA GLY A 647 -25.45 5.27 -2.02
C GLY A 647 -25.85 6.10 -0.79
N ALA A 648 -26.22 5.42 0.30
CA ALA A 648 -26.41 6.08 1.60
C ALA A 648 -25.08 6.15 2.36
N GLN A 649 -24.81 7.31 2.96
CA GLN A 649 -23.60 7.58 3.75
C GLN A 649 -23.92 8.18 5.11
N PHE A 650 -23.00 8.00 6.04
CA PHE A 650 -22.81 8.88 7.20
C PHE A 650 -21.92 10.05 6.80
N TYR A 651 -22.33 11.27 7.19
CA TYR A 651 -21.59 12.49 6.91
C TYR A 651 -21.53 13.41 8.12
N TYR A 652 -20.32 13.81 8.52
CA TYR A 652 -20.12 14.78 9.61
C TYR A 652 -19.14 15.89 9.19
N ASP A 653 -19.49 17.14 9.50
CA ASP A 653 -18.61 18.32 9.45
C ASP A 653 -18.93 19.29 10.60
N THR A 654 -18.31 20.47 10.59
CA THR A 654 -18.51 21.51 11.62
C THR A 654 -19.95 22.00 11.78
N THR A 655 -20.83 21.76 10.81
CA THR A 655 -22.20 22.29 10.78
C THR A 655 -23.26 21.22 10.64
N ASN A 656 -22.91 20.00 10.20
CA ASN A 656 -23.87 18.96 9.88
C ASN A 656 -23.42 17.59 10.40
N CYS A 657 -24.37 16.77 10.82
CA CYS A 657 -24.18 15.34 11.09
C CYS A 657 -25.37 14.58 10.51
N ASN A 658 -25.24 14.00 9.31
CA ASN A 658 -26.34 13.37 8.58
C ASN A 658 -26.20 11.86 8.55
N THR A 659 -27.29 11.15 8.88
CA THR A 659 -27.38 9.69 8.72
C THR A 659 -28.83 9.24 8.47
N PRO A 660 -29.17 8.64 7.32
CA PRO A 660 -28.40 8.62 6.08
C PRO A 660 -28.43 9.96 5.33
N LYS A 661 -27.36 10.26 4.61
CA LYS A 661 -27.33 11.23 3.51
C LYS A 661 -27.11 10.46 2.20
N GLY A 662 -27.81 10.83 1.14
CA GLY A 662 -27.54 10.26 -0.19
C GLY A 662 -26.37 10.95 -0.88
N ASN A 663 -25.48 10.20 -1.53
CA ASN A 663 -24.49 10.75 -2.47
C ASN A 663 -24.23 9.83 -3.66
N LYS A 664 -23.69 10.37 -4.76
CA LYS A 664 -23.38 9.65 -6.00
C LYS A 664 -22.47 8.46 -5.71
N ARG A 665 -22.75 7.31 -6.32
CA ARG A 665 -21.97 6.07 -6.12
C ARG A 665 -20.50 6.19 -6.51
N THR A 666 -20.17 7.16 -7.35
CA THR A 666 -18.82 7.43 -7.84
C THR A 666 -17.89 8.02 -6.79
N PHE A 667 -18.41 8.63 -5.73
CA PHE A 667 -17.55 9.13 -4.64
C PHE A 667 -16.75 7.99 -4.00
N GLY A 668 -15.50 8.28 -3.63
CA GLY A 668 -14.74 7.42 -2.74
C GLY A 668 -14.98 7.84 -1.30
N PHE A 669 -15.70 7.01 -0.53
CA PHE A 669 -15.86 7.17 0.92
C PHE A 669 -15.29 5.96 1.65
N GLY A 670 -14.97 6.14 2.93
CA GLY A 670 -14.47 5.06 3.76
C GLY A 670 -15.57 4.06 4.13
N VAL A 671 -15.16 2.92 4.67
CA VAL A 671 -16.06 1.90 5.24
C VAL A 671 -15.59 1.62 6.67
N ARG A 672 -16.53 1.50 7.61
CA ARG A 672 -16.29 0.98 8.95
C ARG A 672 -17.23 -0.18 9.21
N CYS A 673 -16.68 -1.39 9.26
CA CYS A 673 -17.49 -2.59 9.24
C CYS A 673 -18.26 -2.81 10.54
N MET A 674 -19.47 -3.37 10.41
CA MET A 674 -20.26 -3.92 11.52
C MET A 674 -20.09 -5.44 11.57
N ARG A 675 -20.17 -6.05 12.75
CA ARG A 675 -20.29 -7.51 12.89
C ARG A 675 -21.48 -8.00 12.09
N ASP A 676 -21.27 -9.08 11.35
CA ASP A 676 -22.35 -9.76 10.64
C ASP A 676 -22.99 -10.80 11.56
N ASN A 677 -24.09 -10.40 12.20
CA ASN A 677 -24.86 -11.26 13.10
C ASN A 677 -25.92 -12.09 12.35
N THR A 678 -25.87 -12.16 11.02
CA THR A 678 -26.80 -12.97 10.23
C THR A 678 -26.45 -14.46 10.19
N ALA A 679 -25.36 -14.86 10.83
CA ALA A 679 -25.06 -16.24 11.14
C ALA A 679 -25.81 -16.68 12.42
N ASN A 680 -27.00 -17.25 12.22
CA ASN A 680 -27.60 -18.28 13.07
C ASN A 680 -28.42 -19.22 12.20
#